data_AF-A0A671QXE6-F1
#
_entry.id   AF-A0A671QXE6-F1
#
_cell.length_a   1.000
_cell.length_b   1.000
_cell.length_c   1.000
_cell.angle_alpha   90.00
_cell.angle_beta   90.00
_cell.angle_gamma   90.00
#
_symmetry.space_group_name_H-M   'P 1'
#
loop_
_entity.id
_entity.type
_entity.pdbx_description
1 polymer ?
#
loop_
_entity_poly.entity_id
_entity_poly.type
_entity_poly.pdbx_seq_one_letter_code
_entity_poly.pdbx_strand_id
1 'polypeptide(L)'
;MLRTVFSRPFPQVFRISACQHSTIPAPNVHPDVHYNKIFINNEWHDAVSKKKFPTINPATGEVICHVAEGDKADVEKAVKAAKDAFKLGSPWRRMDASHRGLLLSRLADCIERDAAYLAELETLDNGKPYAVSYTVDVPMVVKCLRYYAGWADKWEGKTIPIDGDYFCYTRHEPIGVCGQIIPWNFPLLMQAWKLGPVLATGNTVVMKVAEQTPLTALYVASLIKEVGFPAGVVNIVPGMGPTAGAAIASHMDVDKVAFTGSTEVGHLIMKASSTSNLKKVTLELGGKSPNIVLSDANMEEAVEQSHFALFFNQGQCCCAGSRTYVQESIYDEFVERSVERAKKRIVGDPFNFNTEQGPQVDEEQFQKILGYISSGKREGAKLMCGGGPAADRGYFIQPTIFGDVKDDMTIAREEIFGPVMQILKFKSLEEVIERANDSKYGLAAAVFTKNIDKAHYISNGLRAGTVWINCYDVFGVQAPFGGYKASGIGRELGEYGLDNYTEVKTETSILEEYNINWTQKLGAGISGPVRVSVKKSTQERFALKILIDRPKARNEVRLHMMCASHPNIVKIMEVYANSVQFPHESSPRARLLIVMEMMEGGELFHRISQHKHFTEKMASQVTKQISLALQHCHSLNIAHRDLKPENLLFKDNSLDAPVKLCDFGFAKIDQGDLMTPQFTPYYVAPQMSELNSARKSQQVSMVMLFHGLLSFWDIIMMIKMSKHGQTFDW
;
A
#
# COMPACT_ATOMS: atom_id res chain seq x y z
N MET A 1 47.80 29.66 5.96
CA MET A 1 48.56 28.38 5.88
C MET A 1 47.94 27.37 6.84
N LEU A 2 47.85 26.11 6.41
CA LEU A 2 47.84 24.88 7.22
C LEU A 2 46.75 24.60 8.30
N ARG A 3 46.14 23.41 8.12
CA ARG A 3 45.64 22.47 9.15
C ARG A 3 44.45 22.85 10.04
N THR A 4 43.27 22.38 9.62
CA THR A 4 42.60 21.25 10.32
C THR A 4 41.71 20.48 9.34
N VAL A 5 42.02 19.20 9.09
CA VAL A 5 41.13 18.27 8.38
C VAL A 5 40.54 17.33 9.42
N PHE A 6 39.23 17.40 9.63
CA PHE A 6 38.50 16.44 10.44
C PHE A 6 38.35 15.13 9.65
N SER A 7 39.21 14.15 9.93
CA SER A 7 38.97 12.77 9.53
C SER A 7 37.78 12.21 10.31
N ARG A 8 36.59 12.26 9.71
CA ARG A 8 35.46 11.43 10.16
C ARG A 8 35.80 9.95 9.91
N PRO A 9 35.77 9.07 10.92
CA PRO A 9 35.79 7.64 10.66
C PRO A 9 34.45 7.25 10.00
N PHE A 10 34.51 6.68 8.81
CA PHE A 10 33.35 6.03 8.18
C PHE A 10 33.06 4.69 8.89
N PRO A 11 31.83 4.14 8.78
CA PRO A 11 31.32 3.16 9.73
C PRO A 11 32.03 1.82 9.61
N GLN A 12 32.30 1.21 10.76
CA GLN A 12 32.80 -0.15 10.86
C GLN A 12 31.81 -1.15 10.28
N VAL A 13 32.33 -2.12 9.52
CA VAL A 13 31.68 -3.39 9.21
C VAL A 13 31.03 -3.95 10.48
N PHE A 14 29.70 -4.06 10.49
CA PHE A 14 28.83 -4.62 11.55
C PHE A 14 29.45 -4.82 12.95
N ARG A 15 29.99 -3.75 13.55
CA ARG A 15 30.07 -3.67 15.02
C ARG A 15 28.76 -3.07 15.49
N ILE A 16 27.95 -3.91 16.14
CA ILE A 16 26.66 -3.53 16.70
C ILE A 16 26.91 -2.38 17.68
N SER A 17 26.39 -1.19 17.34
CA SER A 17 26.64 0.01 18.14
C SER A 17 26.03 -0.15 19.53
N ALA A 18 26.76 0.22 20.57
CA ALA A 18 26.39 -0.02 21.96
C ALA A 18 25.33 0.98 22.46
N CYS A 19 24.12 0.89 21.91
CA CYS A 19 22.89 1.45 22.50
C CYS A 19 21.81 0.37 22.43
N GLN A 20 21.43 -0.17 23.60
CA GLN A 20 20.39 -1.18 23.78
C GLN A 20 20.54 -2.44 22.91
N HIS A 21 21.55 -3.27 23.21
CA HIS A 21 21.42 -4.71 22.92
C HIS A 21 20.32 -5.28 23.83
N SER A 22 19.15 -5.56 23.28
CA SER A 22 18.42 -6.73 23.75
C SER A 22 19.29 -7.94 23.43
N THR A 23 19.76 -8.63 24.47
CA THR A 23 20.42 -9.94 24.29
C THR A 23 19.46 -10.86 23.56
N ILE A 24 19.94 -11.60 22.55
CA ILE A 24 19.11 -12.60 21.87
C ILE A 24 18.54 -13.55 22.96
N PRO A 25 17.21 -13.72 23.07
CA PRO A 25 16.62 -14.60 24.08
C PRO A 25 17.17 -16.02 23.96
N ALA A 26 17.29 -16.73 25.08
CA ALA A 26 17.62 -18.16 25.01
C ALA A 26 16.43 -18.91 24.35
N PRO A 27 16.65 -19.66 23.25
CA PRO A 27 15.56 -20.31 22.54
C PRO A 27 14.99 -21.49 23.32
N ASN A 28 13.68 -21.70 23.22
CA ASN A 28 13.15 -23.05 23.30
C ASN A 28 13.56 -23.83 22.04
N VAL A 29 14.34 -24.90 22.22
CA VAL A 29 14.81 -25.77 21.11
C VAL A 29 13.73 -26.75 20.61
N HIS A 30 12.61 -26.84 21.33
CA HIS A 30 11.44 -27.64 20.99
C HIS A 30 10.15 -26.79 21.16
N PRO A 31 9.92 -25.77 20.31
CA PRO A 31 8.71 -24.96 20.35
C PRO A 31 7.46 -25.79 20.02
N ASP A 32 6.38 -25.57 20.77
CA ASP A 32 5.10 -26.25 20.54
C ASP A 32 4.47 -25.83 19.21
N VAL A 33 4.00 -26.79 18.40
CA VAL A 33 3.30 -26.46 17.15
C VAL A 33 1.82 -26.21 17.39
N HIS A 34 1.43 -24.94 17.47
CA HIS A 34 0.04 -24.55 17.73
C HIS A 34 -0.90 -24.68 16.52
N TYR A 35 -0.41 -24.61 15.28
CA TYR A 35 -1.24 -24.59 14.07
C TYR A 35 -0.66 -25.45 12.94
N ASN A 36 -1.46 -26.40 12.44
CA ASN A 36 -1.09 -27.37 11.40
C ASN A 36 -2.25 -27.69 10.43
N LYS A 37 -3.18 -26.75 10.28
CA LYS A 37 -4.43 -26.88 9.51
C LYS A 37 -4.50 -25.87 8.37
N ILE A 38 -5.49 -26.03 7.50
CA ILE A 38 -5.81 -25.05 6.45
C ILE A 38 -6.54 -23.87 7.09
N PHE A 39 -6.17 -22.64 6.73
CA PHE A 39 -6.78 -21.41 7.25
C PHE A 39 -7.69 -20.79 6.19
N ILE A 40 -9.01 -20.82 6.40
CA ILE A 40 -10.01 -20.22 5.49
C ILE A 40 -11.06 -19.49 6.34
N ASN A 41 -11.45 -18.27 5.96
CA ASN A 41 -12.44 -17.46 6.70
C ASN A 41 -12.11 -17.24 8.19
N ASN A 42 -10.83 -17.09 8.54
CA ASN A 42 -10.34 -17.01 9.93
C ASN A 42 -10.68 -18.26 10.78
N GLU A 43 -10.87 -19.41 10.13
CA GLU A 43 -11.15 -20.70 10.76
C GLU A 43 -10.15 -21.78 10.32
N TRP A 44 -10.00 -22.81 11.15
CA TRP A 44 -9.02 -23.88 10.99
C TRP A 44 -9.68 -25.17 10.52
N HIS A 45 -9.37 -25.60 9.30
CA HIS A 45 -9.99 -26.73 8.61
C HIS A 45 -8.98 -27.86 8.39
N ASP A 46 -9.40 -29.11 8.53
CA ASP A 46 -8.66 -30.20 7.87
C ASP A 46 -8.93 -30.15 6.36
N ALA A 47 -8.03 -30.69 5.55
CA ALA A 47 -8.26 -30.90 4.12
C ALA A 47 -9.56 -31.68 3.86
N VAL A 48 -10.22 -31.44 2.72
CA VAL A 48 -11.42 -32.19 2.31
C VAL A 48 -11.15 -33.70 2.29
N SER A 49 -9.96 -34.08 1.84
CA SER A 49 -9.47 -35.45 1.76
C SER A 49 -9.14 -36.09 3.12
N LYS A 50 -9.09 -35.29 4.20
CA LYS A 50 -8.52 -35.62 5.52
C LYS A 50 -7.05 -36.07 5.51
N LYS A 51 -6.36 -35.98 4.37
CA LYS A 51 -4.93 -36.28 4.26
C LYS A 51 -4.08 -35.26 5.04
N LYS A 52 -2.86 -35.69 5.37
CA LYS A 52 -1.83 -34.88 5.98
C LYS A 52 -0.46 -35.30 5.43
N PHE A 53 0.46 -34.35 5.36
CA PHE A 53 1.88 -34.59 5.08
C PHE A 53 2.72 -34.29 6.33
N PRO A 54 3.85 -34.98 6.55
CA PRO A 54 4.79 -34.63 7.61
C PRO A 54 5.60 -33.38 7.21
N THR A 55 5.86 -32.49 8.18
CA THR A 55 7.00 -31.56 8.10
C THR A 55 8.13 -32.08 8.99
N ILE A 56 9.38 -31.88 8.58
CA ILE A 56 10.57 -32.58 9.06
C ILE A 56 11.57 -31.55 9.58
N ASN A 57 12.16 -31.79 10.76
CA ASN A 57 13.28 -31.00 11.26
C ASN A 57 14.55 -31.41 10.48
N PRO A 58 15.14 -30.54 9.64
CA PRO A 58 16.28 -30.90 8.82
C PRO A 58 17.57 -31.19 9.61
N ALA A 59 17.66 -30.74 10.87
CA ALA A 59 18.81 -30.98 11.72
C ALA A 59 18.82 -32.40 12.31
N THR A 60 17.65 -33.06 12.41
CA THR A 60 17.53 -34.40 13.00
C THR A 60 16.99 -35.46 12.04
N GLY A 61 16.33 -35.05 10.94
CA GLY A 61 15.60 -35.92 10.02
C GLY A 61 14.27 -36.46 10.61
N GLU A 62 13.82 -35.94 11.76
CA GLU A 62 12.59 -36.39 12.41
C GLU A 62 11.38 -35.56 11.99
N VAL A 63 10.21 -36.20 11.96
CA VAL A 63 8.93 -35.51 11.75
C VAL A 63 8.63 -34.63 12.96
N ILE A 64 8.45 -33.32 12.75
CA ILE A 64 8.00 -32.38 13.77
C ILE A 64 6.52 -32.61 14.06
N CYS A 65 5.68 -32.54 13.01
CA CYS A 65 4.26 -32.81 13.09
C CYS A 65 3.67 -33.15 11.72
N HIS A 66 2.36 -33.45 11.69
CA HIS A 66 1.61 -33.65 10.45
C HIS A 66 0.68 -32.46 10.18
N VAL A 67 0.81 -31.89 8.98
CA VAL A 67 0.06 -30.71 8.50
C VAL A 67 -1.01 -31.14 7.49
N ALA A 68 -2.17 -30.50 7.50
CA ALA A 68 -3.25 -30.78 6.55
C ALA A 68 -2.79 -30.65 5.08
N GLU A 69 -2.99 -31.69 4.28
CA GLU A 69 -2.62 -31.72 2.85
C GLU A 69 -3.78 -31.14 2.02
N GLY A 70 -3.80 -29.81 1.91
CA GLY A 70 -4.76 -29.11 1.06
C GLY A 70 -4.56 -29.44 -0.42
N ASP A 71 -5.67 -29.64 -1.11
CA ASP A 71 -5.73 -29.96 -2.54
C ASP A 71 -6.68 -28.97 -3.25
N LYS A 72 -6.94 -29.17 -4.55
CA LYS A 72 -7.83 -28.35 -5.36
C LYS A 72 -9.18 -28.05 -4.66
N ALA A 73 -9.79 -29.06 -4.03
CA ALA A 73 -11.08 -28.89 -3.35
C ALA A 73 -11.03 -27.91 -2.15
N ASP A 74 -9.87 -27.73 -1.52
CA ASP A 74 -9.64 -26.76 -0.45
C ASP A 74 -9.29 -25.37 -1.03
N VAL A 75 -8.53 -25.34 -2.13
CA VAL A 75 -8.26 -24.10 -2.90
C VAL A 75 -9.56 -23.47 -3.40
N GLU A 76 -10.49 -24.24 -3.96
CA GLU A 76 -11.79 -23.75 -4.44
C GLU A 76 -12.60 -23.08 -3.30
N LYS A 77 -12.55 -23.64 -2.08
CA LYS A 77 -13.15 -23.03 -0.89
C LYS A 77 -12.44 -21.73 -0.49
N ALA A 78 -11.11 -21.71 -0.51
CA ALA A 78 -10.30 -20.54 -0.19
C ALA A 78 -10.53 -19.40 -1.19
N VAL A 79 -10.59 -19.70 -2.50
CA VAL A 79 -10.88 -18.71 -3.54
C VAL A 79 -12.31 -18.19 -3.40
N LYS A 80 -13.29 -19.06 -3.12
CA LYS A 80 -14.66 -18.61 -2.83
C LYS A 80 -14.71 -17.66 -1.63
N ALA A 81 -13.99 -17.97 -0.54
CA ALA A 81 -13.89 -17.12 0.64
C ALA A 81 -13.27 -15.75 0.31
N ALA A 82 -12.15 -15.73 -0.42
CA ALA A 82 -11.52 -14.50 -0.90
C ALA A 82 -12.44 -13.66 -1.79
N LYS A 83 -13.11 -14.28 -2.77
CA LYS A 83 -14.07 -13.64 -3.67
C LYS A 83 -15.29 -13.08 -2.92
N ASP A 84 -15.79 -13.79 -1.91
CA ASP A 84 -16.86 -13.30 -1.03
C ASP A 84 -16.42 -12.09 -0.19
N ALA A 85 -15.20 -12.12 0.36
CA ALA A 85 -14.59 -11.00 1.08
C ALA A 85 -14.27 -9.77 0.19
N PHE A 86 -14.02 -9.99 -1.11
CA PHE A 86 -13.69 -8.93 -2.08
C PHE A 86 -14.92 -8.26 -2.73
N LYS A 87 -16.15 -8.71 -2.45
CA LYS A 87 -17.38 -8.12 -3.03
C LYS A 87 -17.52 -6.64 -2.71
N LEU A 88 -18.00 -5.86 -3.69
CA LEU A 88 -18.35 -4.45 -3.48
C LEU A 88 -19.33 -4.32 -2.31
N GLY A 89 -19.03 -3.40 -1.37
CA GLY A 89 -19.83 -3.21 -0.16
C GLY A 89 -19.44 -4.10 1.03
N SER A 90 -18.52 -5.06 0.86
CA SER A 90 -17.98 -5.87 1.97
C SER A 90 -17.20 -5.01 2.98
N PRO A 91 -16.95 -5.50 4.21
CA PRO A 91 -16.13 -4.80 5.20
C PRO A 91 -14.74 -4.43 4.66
N TRP A 92 -14.09 -5.32 3.91
CA TRP A 92 -12.75 -5.07 3.36
C TRP A 92 -12.77 -4.05 2.22
N ARG A 93 -13.75 -4.11 1.30
CA ARG A 93 -13.89 -3.14 0.19
C ARG A 93 -14.35 -1.76 0.63
N ARG A 94 -15.00 -1.66 1.80
CA ARG A 94 -15.42 -0.38 2.42
C ARG A 94 -14.42 0.14 3.44
N MET A 95 -13.35 -0.60 3.75
CA MET A 95 -12.36 -0.20 4.73
C MET A 95 -11.50 0.94 4.19
N ASP A 96 -11.38 1.99 4.98
CA ASP A 96 -10.50 3.11 4.67
C ASP A 96 -9.06 2.64 4.44
N ALA A 97 -8.40 3.26 3.47
CA ALA A 97 -7.03 2.93 3.08
C ALA A 97 -6.05 3.00 4.27
N SER A 98 -6.19 4.04 5.10
CA SER A 98 -5.43 4.23 6.33
C SER A 98 -5.70 3.14 7.38
N HIS A 99 -6.91 2.57 7.43
CA HIS A 99 -7.24 1.49 8.36
C HIS A 99 -6.62 0.15 7.93
N ARG A 100 -6.46 -0.11 6.62
CA ARG A 100 -5.64 -1.25 6.14
C ARG A 100 -4.19 -1.10 6.59
N GLY A 101 -3.66 0.13 6.54
CA GLY A 101 -2.36 0.46 7.11
C GLY A 101 -2.27 0.16 8.61
N LEU A 102 -3.26 0.57 9.39
CA LEU A 102 -3.34 0.28 10.83
C LEU A 102 -3.33 -1.23 11.13
N LEU A 103 -4.06 -2.04 10.37
CA LEU A 103 -4.06 -3.50 10.54
C LEU A 103 -2.70 -4.13 10.20
N LEU A 104 -2.03 -3.66 9.13
CA LEU A 104 -0.67 -4.11 8.81
C LEU A 104 0.36 -3.74 9.89
N SER A 105 0.28 -2.53 10.46
CA SER A 105 1.12 -2.13 11.60
C SER A 105 0.88 -3.02 12.82
N ARG A 106 -0.39 -3.27 13.18
CA ARG A 106 -0.75 -4.15 14.32
C ARG A 106 -0.29 -5.59 14.11
N LEU A 107 -0.31 -6.10 12.88
CA LEU A 107 0.25 -7.41 12.55
C LEU A 107 1.77 -7.45 12.76
N ALA A 108 2.47 -6.38 12.37
CA ALA A 108 3.89 -6.25 12.66
C ALA A 108 4.16 -6.18 14.18
N ASP A 109 3.32 -5.50 14.96
CA ASP A 109 3.44 -5.42 16.41
C ASP A 109 3.19 -6.79 17.08
N CYS A 110 2.25 -7.59 16.58
CA CYS A 110 2.01 -8.96 17.06
C CYS A 110 3.15 -9.92 16.69
N ILE A 111 3.75 -9.77 15.50
CA ILE A 111 4.94 -10.55 15.10
C ILE A 111 6.17 -10.14 15.94
N GLU A 112 6.31 -8.86 16.29
CA GLU A 112 7.39 -8.36 17.15
C GLU A 112 7.21 -8.81 18.61
N ARG A 113 5.97 -8.92 19.10
CA ARG A 113 5.64 -9.56 20.39
C ARG A 113 6.07 -11.02 20.44
N ASP A 114 5.76 -11.79 19.39
CA ASP A 114 5.98 -13.23 19.34
C ASP A 114 7.32 -13.61 18.67
N ALA A 115 8.24 -12.64 18.54
CA ALA A 115 9.46 -12.75 17.75
C ALA A 115 10.38 -13.92 18.14
N ALA A 116 10.48 -14.22 19.44
CA ALA A 116 11.29 -15.34 19.93
C ALA A 116 10.72 -16.69 19.45
N TYR A 117 9.44 -16.94 19.70
CA TYR A 117 8.74 -18.16 19.28
C TYR A 117 8.71 -18.31 17.75
N LEU A 118 8.49 -17.22 17.01
CA LEU A 118 8.53 -17.25 15.55
C LEU A 118 9.92 -17.59 15.02
N ALA A 119 10.98 -17.09 15.64
CA ALA A 119 12.35 -17.43 15.27
C ALA A 119 12.74 -18.86 15.66
N GLU A 120 12.27 -19.37 16.80
CA GLU A 120 12.43 -20.77 17.23
C GLU A 120 11.76 -21.73 16.23
N LEU A 121 10.51 -21.43 15.85
CA LEU A 121 9.73 -22.24 14.92
C LEU A 121 10.26 -22.17 13.49
N GLU A 122 10.74 -21.00 13.03
CA GLU A 122 11.40 -20.86 11.72
C GLU A 122 12.67 -21.72 11.69
N THR A 123 13.48 -21.69 12.75
CA THR A 123 14.68 -22.53 12.86
C THR A 123 14.38 -24.02 12.95
N LEU A 124 13.31 -24.42 13.66
CA LEU A 124 12.90 -25.83 13.75
C LEU A 124 12.48 -26.42 12.39
N ASP A 125 11.69 -25.65 11.62
CA ASP A 125 11.06 -26.10 10.37
C ASP A 125 12.01 -25.92 9.15
N ASN A 126 12.84 -24.87 9.11
CA ASN A 126 13.76 -24.58 8.00
C ASN A 126 15.23 -25.00 8.24
N GLY A 127 15.69 -25.03 9.50
CA GLY A 127 17.08 -25.35 9.85
C GLY A 127 18.07 -24.17 9.85
N LYS A 128 17.70 -22.95 9.43
CA LYS A 128 18.62 -21.80 9.58
C LYS A 128 18.94 -21.50 11.06
N PRO A 129 20.14 -20.97 11.40
CA PRO A 129 20.50 -20.67 12.78
C PRO A 129 19.51 -19.71 13.47
N TYR A 130 19.13 -20.01 14.71
CA TYR A 130 18.16 -19.23 15.49
C TYR A 130 18.56 -17.76 15.64
N ALA A 131 19.86 -17.49 15.80
CA ALA A 131 20.38 -16.12 15.83
C ALA A 131 20.06 -15.35 14.53
N VAL A 132 20.07 -16.01 13.37
CA VAL A 132 19.68 -15.41 12.08
C VAL A 132 18.17 -15.20 12.02
N SER A 133 17.37 -16.21 12.36
CA SER A 133 15.90 -16.09 12.41
C SER A 133 15.44 -14.91 13.26
N TYR A 134 16.04 -14.73 14.44
CA TYR A 134 15.68 -13.68 15.39
C TYR A 134 16.24 -12.29 15.04
N THR A 135 17.47 -12.19 14.50
CA THR A 135 18.12 -10.89 14.26
C THR A 135 17.99 -10.38 12.82
N VAL A 136 17.63 -11.25 11.87
CA VAL A 136 17.52 -10.94 10.44
C VAL A 136 16.08 -11.13 9.96
N ASP A 137 15.58 -12.37 9.90
CA ASP A 137 14.30 -12.71 9.26
C ASP A 137 13.11 -11.97 9.92
N VAL A 138 12.90 -12.15 11.23
CA VAL A 138 11.77 -11.50 11.94
C VAL A 138 11.85 -9.96 11.88
N PRO A 139 13.00 -9.30 12.13
CA PRO A 139 13.13 -7.85 11.93
C PRO A 139 12.88 -7.39 10.49
N MET A 140 13.24 -8.18 9.46
CA MET A 140 12.94 -7.87 8.07
C MET A 140 11.44 -8.02 7.74
N VAL A 141 10.77 -9.03 8.30
CA VAL A 141 9.30 -9.20 8.25
C VAL A 141 8.59 -7.98 8.83
N VAL A 142 8.95 -7.60 10.06
CA VAL A 142 8.38 -6.45 10.77
C VAL A 142 8.59 -5.15 9.98
N LYS A 143 9.81 -4.93 9.45
CA LYS A 143 10.11 -3.78 8.56
C LYS A 143 9.27 -3.80 7.29
N CYS A 144 9.07 -4.96 6.65
CA CYS A 144 8.31 -5.08 5.40
C CYS A 144 6.82 -4.74 5.63
N LEU A 145 6.22 -5.29 6.68
CA LEU A 145 4.83 -5.01 7.04
C LEU A 145 4.62 -3.54 7.44
N ARG A 146 5.52 -2.97 8.27
CA ARG A 146 5.47 -1.54 8.65
C ARG A 146 5.71 -0.60 7.46
N TYR A 147 6.55 -0.99 6.49
CA TYR A 147 6.75 -0.22 5.26
C TYR A 147 5.47 -0.18 4.41
N TYR A 148 4.85 -1.33 4.15
CA TYR A 148 3.62 -1.38 3.36
C TYR A 148 2.38 -0.86 4.09
N ALA A 149 2.36 -0.92 5.43
CA ALA A 149 1.38 -0.19 6.23
C ALA A 149 1.38 1.32 5.91
N GLY A 150 2.57 1.90 5.74
CA GLY A 150 2.76 3.31 5.36
C GLY A 150 2.29 3.66 3.94
N TRP A 151 2.19 2.68 3.04
CA TRP A 151 1.77 2.86 1.65
C TRP A 151 0.27 2.72 1.41
N ALA A 152 -0.48 2.12 2.34
CA ALA A 152 -1.86 1.70 2.13
C ALA A 152 -2.80 2.82 1.65
N ASP A 153 -2.52 4.07 2.02
CA ASP A 153 -3.25 5.30 1.66
C ASP A 153 -2.45 6.30 0.81
N LYS A 154 -1.31 5.90 0.22
CA LYS A 154 -0.41 6.78 -0.58
C LYS A 154 -0.18 6.32 -2.01
N TRP A 155 -0.87 5.26 -2.46
CA TRP A 155 -0.80 4.79 -3.85
C TRP A 155 -1.81 5.51 -4.74
N GLU A 156 -1.57 6.81 -4.95
CA GLU A 156 -2.47 7.74 -5.63
C GLU A 156 -2.65 7.44 -7.13
N GLY A 157 -3.86 7.71 -7.62
CA GLY A 157 -4.15 7.78 -9.06
C GLY A 157 -3.59 9.05 -9.71
N LYS A 158 -4.09 9.42 -10.89
CA LYS A 158 -3.61 10.59 -11.65
C LYS A 158 -4.79 11.38 -12.21
N THR A 159 -4.74 12.71 -12.14
CA THR A 159 -5.54 13.58 -13.01
C THR A 159 -4.79 13.78 -14.33
N ILE A 160 -5.44 13.54 -15.46
CA ILE A 160 -4.80 13.51 -16.77
C ILE A 160 -5.30 14.70 -17.61
N PRO A 161 -4.42 15.60 -18.09
CA PRO A 161 -4.78 16.65 -19.04
C PRO A 161 -4.93 16.03 -20.44
N ILE A 162 -6.11 15.44 -20.69
CA ILE A 162 -6.47 14.87 -21.98
C ILE A 162 -6.92 15.96 -22.96
N ASP A 163 -6.83 15.70 -24.27
CA ASP A 163 -7.32 16.63 -25.29
C ASP A 163 -8.85 16.79 -25.25
N GLY A 164 -9.32 18.03 -25.41
CA GLY A 164 -10.74 18.39 -25.42
C GLY A 164 -11.36 18.65 -24.04
N ASP A 165 -12.64 19.00 -24.00
CA ASP A 165 -13.36 19.41 -22.79
C ASP A 165 -13.79 18.21 -21.93
N TYR A 166 -12.81 17.46 -21.42
CA TYR A 166 -13.02 16.27 -20.60
C TYR A 166 -12.24 16.32 -19.29
N PHE A 167 -12.88 15.88 -18.21
CA PHE A 167 -12.19 15.54 -16.97
C PHE A 167 -11.82 14.06 -17.01
N CYS A 168 -10.52 13.79 -17.09
CA CYS A 168 -9.95 12.45 -17.12
C CYS A 168 -9.12 12.20 -15.87
N TYR A 169 -9.34 11.08 -15.20
CA TYR A 169 -8.54 10.65 -14.07
C TYR A 169 -8.43 9.12 -13.98
N THR A 170 -7.42 8.62 -13.26
CA THR A 170 -7.29 7.20 -12.97
C THR A 170 -7.64 6.87 -11.52
N ARG A 171 -8.27 5.71 -11.35
CA ARG A 171 -8.43 5.04 -10.06
C ARG A 171 -7.46 3.87 -10.01
N HIS A 172 -6.67 3.78 -8.95
CA HIS A 172 -5.92 2.59 -8.59
C HIS A 172 -6.81 1.71 -7.72
N GLU A 173 -7.36 0.64 -8.30
CA GLU A 173 -8.18 -0.33 -7.59
C GLU A 173 -7.35 -1.59 -7.27
N PRO A 174 -7.66 -2.34 -6.20
CA PRO A 174 -7.10 -3.68 -6.04
C PRO A 174 -7.51 -4.59 -7.21
N ILE A 175 -6.58 -5.41 -7.70
CA ILE A 175 -6.82 -6.38 -8.78
C ILE A 175 -7.93 -7.38 -8.42
N GLY A 176 -7.93 -7.92 -7.20
CA GLY A 176 -8.96 -8.86 -6.72
C GLY A 176 -8.45 -9.97 -5.82
N VAL A 177 -8.69 -11.20 -6.24
CA VAL A 177 -8.22 -12.43 -5.59
C VAL A 177 -6.82 -12.76 -6.09
N CYS A 178 -5.84 -12.62 -5.20
CA CYS A 178 -4.43 -12.89 -5.47
C CYS A 178 -4.03 -14.27 -4.95
N GLY A 179 -3.68 -15.17 -5.87
CA GLY A 179 -2.95 -16.40 -5.56
C GLY A 179 -1.50 -16.08 -5.24
N GLN A 180 -1.00 -16.50 -4.09
CA GLN A 180 0.40 -16.25 -3.69
C GLN A 180 1.07 -17.57 -3.33
N ILE A 181 2.20 -17.88 -3.97
CA ILE A 181 2.91 -19.15 -3.79
C ILE A 181 4.35 -18.83 -3.40
N ILE A 182 4.79 -19.29 -2.24
CA ILE A 182 6.09 -18.94 -1.64
C ILE A 182 7.01 -20.14 -1.45
N PRO A 183 8.34 -19.95 -1.48
CA PRO A 183 9.34 -21.00 -1.28
C PRO A 183 9.59 -21.24 0.21
N TRP A 184 10.46 -22.21 0.50
CA TRP A 184 10.79 -22.67 1.84
C TRP A 184 12.01 -22.00 2.49
N ASN A 185 12.76 -21.18 1.77
CA ASN A 185 14.10 -20.74 2.22
C ASN A 185 14.09 -19.54 3.18
N PHE A 186 13.10 -18.65 3.06
CA PHE A 186 12.77 -17.62 4.05
C PHE A 186 11.24 -17.56 4.26
N PRO A 187 10.63 -18.57 4.91
CA PRO A 187 9.17 -18.73 4.96
C PRO A 187 8.41 -17.48 5.43
N LEU A 188 8.78 -16.92 6.59
CA LEU A 188 8.15 -15.72 7.12
C LEU A 188 8.42 -14.49 6.24
N LEU A 189 9.65 -14.31 5.78
CA LEU A 189 10.02 -13.14 4.97
C LEU A 189 9.30 -13.12 3.62
N MET A 190 9.20 -14.27 2.96
CA MET A 190 8.48 -14.43 1.70
C MET A 190 6.97 -14.27 1.89
N GLN A 191 6.42 -14.74 3.02
CA GLN A 191 5.04 -14.42 3.38
C GLN A 191 4.86 -12.90 3.56
N ALA A 192 5.78 -12.20 4.23
CA ALA A 192 5.69 -10.76 4.47
C ALA A 192 5.79 -9.93 3.17
N TRP A 193 6.73 -10.26 2.28
CA TRP A 193 6.88 -9.62 0.97
C TRP A 193 5.62 -9.75 0.10
N LYS A 194 4.88 -10.85 0.27
CA LYS A 194 3.61 -11.09 -0.41
C LYS A 194 2.43 -10.39 0.27
N LEU A 195 2.29 -10.52 1.60
CA LEU A 195 1.16 -10.00 2.36
C LEU A 195 1.18 -8.47 2.54
N GLY A 196 2.36 -7.85 2.68
CA GLY A 196 2.50 -6.41 2.80
C GLY A 196 1.80 -5.62 1.68
N PRO A 197 2.25 -5.73 0.41
CA PRO A 197 1.71 -4.92 -0.69
C PRO A 197 0.28 -5.31 -1.07
N VAL A 198 -0.07 -6.60 -1.03
CA VAL A 198 -1.40 -7.10 -1.41
C VAL A 198 -2.49 -6.62 -0.44
N LEU A 199 -2.20 -6.56 0.87
CA LEU A 199 -3.13 -6.06 1.87
C LEU A 199 -3.18 -4.53 1.91
N ALA A 200 -2.04 -3.86 1.71
CA ALA A 200 -1.98 -2.39 1.62
C ALA A 200 -2.87 -1.86 0.48
N THR A 201 -2.81 -2.50 -0.68
CA THR A 201 -3.64 -2.20 -1.87
C THR A 201 -5.10 -2.63 -1.76
N GLY A 202 -5.47 -3.46 -0.77
CA GLY A 202 -6.86 -3.87 -0.51
C GLY A 202 -7.34 -5.09 -1.31
N ASN A 203 -6.41 -5.94 -1.77
CA ASN A 203 -6.71 -7.22 -2.41
C ASN A 203 -7.09 -8.28 -1.36
N THR A 204 -7.52 -9.46 -1.82
CA THR A 204 -7.71 -10.66 -0.99
C THR A 204 -6.76 -11.77 -1.44
N VAL A 205 -6.42 -12.70 -0.55
CA VAL A 205 -5.31 -13.64 -0.76
C VAL A 205 -5.74 -15.09 -0.59
N VAL A 206 -5.25 -15.95 -1.48
CA VAL A 206 -5.12 -17.40 -1.27
C VAL A 206 -3.64 -17.77 -1.37
N MET A 207 -3.02 -18.03 -0.23
CA MET A 207 -1.59 -18.32 -0.12
C MET A 207 -1.32 -19.83 -0.02
N LYS A 208 -0.40 -20.34 -0.84
CA LYS A 208 0.19 -21.67 -0.70
C LYS A 208 1.60 -21.52 -0.13
N VAL A 209 1.80 -22.07 1.06
CA VAL A 209 3.09 -22.12 1.76
C VAL A 209 3.85 -23.38 1.33
N ALA A 210 5.19 -23.32 1.28
CA ALA A 210 6.00 -24.47 0.88
C ALA A 210 5.74 -25.70 1.78
N GLU A 211 5.77 -26.88 1.18
CA GLU A 211 5.51 -28.16 1.87
C GLU A 211 6.61 -28.53 2.86
N GLN A 212 7.84 -28.05 2.65
CA GLN A 212 8.94 -28.22 3.60
C GLN A 212 8.80 -27.38 4.88
N THR A 213 8.16 -26.21 4.80
CA THR A 213 8.23 -25.20 5.88
C THR A 213 6.89 -24.46 6.09
N PRO A 214 5.80 -25.15 6.45
CA PRO A 214 4.49 -24.53 6.58
C PRO A 214 4.27 -23.79 7.91
N LEU A 215 5.01 -24.10 8.98
CA LEU A 215 4.52 -23.90 10.35
C LEU A 215 4.43 -22.43 10.79
N THR A 216 5.46 -21.63 10.52
CA THR A 216 5.49 -20.21 10.91
C THR A 216 4.45 -19.38 10.14
N ALA A 217 4.27 -19.65 8.86
CA ALA A 217 3.28 -19.00 8.03
C ALA A 217 1.84 -19.30 8.48
N LEU A 218 1.58 -20.50 9.03
CA LEU A 218 0.31 -20.82 9.69
C LEU A 218 0.16 -20.10 11.04
N TYR A 219 1.23 -19.95 11.83
CA TYR A 219 1.15 -19.15 13.05
C TYR A 219 0.81 -17.68 12.76
N VAL A 220 1.41 -17.07 11.74
CA VAL A 220 1.04 -15.70 11.32
C VAL A 220 -0.43 -15.60 10.92
N ALA A 221 -1.07 -16.67 10.44
CA ALA A 221 -2.51 -16.67 10.17
C ALA A 221 -3.36 -16.49 11.44
N SER A 222 -2.92 -17.00 12.60
CA SER A 222 -3.61 -16.74 13.87
C SER A 222 -3.48 -15.27 14.28
N LEU A 223 -2.31 -14.65 14.06
CA LEU A 223 -2.07 -13.23 14.32
C LEU A 223 -2.92 -12.33 13.40
N ILE A 224 -3.08 -12.70 12.13
CA ILE A 224 -3.98 -12.02 11.18
C ILE A 224 -5.43 -12.05 11.69
N LYS A 225 -5.87 -13.17 12.28
CA LYS A 225 -7.18 -13.26 12.94
C LYS A 225 -7.24 -12.41 14.21
N GLU A 226 -6.20 -12.45 15.05
CA GLU A 226 -6.11 -11.70 16.32
C GLU A 226 -6.23 -10.19 16.10
N VAL A 227 -5.51 -9.68 15.09
CA VAL A 227 -5.49 -8.26 14.70
C VAL A 227 -6.83 -7.77 14.14
N GLY A 228 -7.68 -8.67 13.66
CA GLY A 228 -9.03 -8.37 13.20
C GLY A 228 -9.18 -8.14 11.69
N PHE A 229 -8.32 -8.73 10.85
CA PHE A 229 -8.57 -8.75 9.41
C PHE A 229 -9.91 -9.46 9.11
N PRO A 230 -10.78 -8.93 8.23
CA PRO A 230 -12.06 -9.55 7.92
C PRO A 230 -11.91 -10.99 7.40
N ALA A 231 -12.83 -11.87 7.80
CA ALA A 231 -12.83 -13.27 7.36
C ALA A 231 -12.80 -13.38 5.83
N GLY A 232 -11.87 -14.19 5.33
CA GLY A 232 -11.68 -14.46 3.90
C GLY A 232 -10.70 -13.52 3.22
N VAL A 233 -10.23 -12.44 3.87
CA VAL A 233 -9.22 -11.53 3.29
C VAL A 233 -7.87 -12.23 3.10
N VAL A 234 -7.47 -13.08 4.05
CA VAL A 234 -6.31 -13.98 3.92
C VAL A 234 -6.78 -15.41 4.16
N ASN A 235 -6.39 -16.31 3.24
CA ASN A 235 -6.61 -17.74 3.35
C ASN A 235 -5.27 -18.44 3.06
N ILE A 236 -4.89 -19.44 3.84
CA ILE A 236 -3.64 -20.17 3.69
C ILE A 236 -3.92 -21.67 3.54
N VAL A 237 -3.43 -22.24 2.43
CA VAL A 237 -3.61 -23.63 2.05
C VAL A 237 -2.21 -24.30 2.02
N PRO A 238 -1.75 -24.92 3.12
CA PRO A 238 -0.63 -25.86 3.07
C PRO A 238 -1.03 -27.06 2.20
N GLY A 239 -0.06 -27.61 1.45
CA GLY A 239 -0.27 -28.68 0.47
C GLY A 239 0.92 -28.79 -0.47
N MET A 240 0.82 -29.60 -1.53
CA MET A 240 1.94 -29.80 -2.48
C MET A 240 1.90 -28.80 -3.64
N GLY A 241 3.05 -28.53 -4.26
CA GLY A 241 3.15 -27.71 -5.46
C GLY A 241 2.23 -28.17 -6.62
N PRO A 242 2.30 -29.45 -7.05
CA PRO A 242 1.48 -29.98 -8.15
C PRO A 242 -0.03 -30.07 -7.86
N THR A 243 -0.46 -29.97 -6.60
CA THR A 243 -1.89 -30.01 -6.21
C THR A 243 -2.40 -28.60 -5.90
N ALA A 244 -2.15 -28.08 -4.69
CA ALA A 244 -2.62 -26.78 -4.24
C ALA A 244 -2.04 -25.63 -5.08
N GLY A 245 -0.74 -25.66 -5.37
CA GLY A 245 -0.07 -24.61 -6.17
C GLY A 245 -0.61 -24.53 -7.60
N ALA A 246 -0.68 -25.68 -8.29
CA ALA A 246 -1.22 -25.77 -9.65
C ALA A 246 -2.72 -25.42 -9.71
N ALA A 247 -3.50 -25.79 -8.68
CA ALA A 247 -4.90 -25.40 -8.56
C ALA A 247 -5.07 -23.88 -8.49
N ILE A 248 -4.30 -23.18 -7.65
CA ILE A 248 -4.31 -21.70 -7.57
C ILE A 248 -3.94 -21.07 -8.91
N ALA A 249 -2.85 -21.53 -9.54
CA ALA A 249 -2.35 -20.98 -10.80
C ALA A 249 -3.33 -21.18 -11.97
N SER A 250 -4.11 -22.25 -11.94
CA SER A 250 -5.10 -22.60 -12.99
C SER A 250 -6.53 -22.13 -12.68
N HIS A 251 -6.80 -21.58 -11.49
CA HIS A 251 -8.15 -21.22 -11.06
C HIS A 251 -8.74 -20.08 -11.89
N MET A 252 -10.02 -20.16 -12.25
CA MET A 252 -10.68 -19.16 -13.10
C MET A 252 -11.06 -17.87 -12.35
N ASP A 253 -11.33 -17.98 -11.05
CA ASP A 253 -11.65 -16.87 -10.14
C ASP A 253 -10.43 -16.33 -9.35
N VAL A 254 -9.21 -16.52 -9.87
CA VAL A 254 -7.99 -15.89 -9.33
C VAL A 254 -7.52 -14.86 -10.34
N ASP A 255 -7.51 -13.58 -9.97
CA ASP A 255 -7.26 -12.45 -10.87
C ASP A 255 -5.75 -12.21 -11.08
N LYS A 256 -4.93 -12.56 -10.08
CA LYS A 256 -3.47 -12.48 -10.12
C LYS A 256 -2.82 -13.71 -9.49
N VAL A 257 -1.71 -14.18 -10.03
CA VAL A 257 -0.75 -15.05 -9.32
C VAL A 257 0.59 -14.32 -9.08
N ALA A 258 1.14 -14.47 -7.88
CA ALA A 258 2.52 -14.10 -7.53
C ALA A 258 3.25 -15.38 -7.07
N PHE A 259 4.28 -15.78 -7.79
CA PHE A 259 5.05 -16.98 -7.48
C PHE A 259 6.51 -16.64 -7.18
N THR A 260 7.05 -17.24 -6.13
CA THR A 260 8.49 -17.24 -5.85
C THR A 260 8.99 -18.68 -5.72
N GLY A 261 10.07 -19.03 -6.43
CA GLY A 261 10.61 -20.40 -6.46
C GLY A 261 11.48 -20.69 -7.68
N SER A 262 11.56 -21.95 -8.11
CA SER A 262 12.44 -22.33 -9.23
C SER A 262 11.94 -21.79 -10.58
N THR A 263 12.86 -21.46 -11.49
CA THR A 263 12.52 -21.01 -12.86
C THR A 263 11.70 -22.03 -13.63
N GLU A 264 11.95 -23.33 -13.42
CA GLU A 264 11.16 -24.42 -14.01
C GLU A 264 9.68 -24.33 -13.63
N VAL A 265 9.38 -24.20 -12.34
CA VAL A 265 7.99 -24.04 -11.86
C VAL A 265 7.44 -22.69 -12.29
N GLY A 266 8.25 -21.63 -12.37
CA GLY A 266 7.86 -20.33 -12.94
C GLY A 266 7.28 -20.44 -14.35
N HIS A 267 7.86 -21.27 -15.22
CA HIS A 267 7.30 -21.57 -16.54
C HIS A 267 5.94 -22.29 -16.46
N LEU A 268 5.76 -23.22 -15.50
CA LEU A 268 4.48 -23.91 -15.28
C LEU A 268 3.39 -22.93 -14.80
N ILE A 269 3.72 -22.01 -13.90
CA ILE A 269 2.81 -20.96 -13.42
C ILE A 269 2.36 -20.04 -14.57
N MET A 270 3.31 -19.60 -15.41
CA MET A 270 3.00 -18.75 -16.56
C MET A 270 2.11 -19.48 -17.58
N LYS A 271 2.41 -20.76 -17.85
CA LYS A 271 1.59 -21.62 -18.70
C LYS A 271 0.18 -21.80 -18.14
N ALA A 272 0.04 -22.04 -16.84
CA ALA A 272 -1.26 -22.17 -16.16
C ALA A 272 -2.11 -20.91 -16.28
N SER A 273 -1.52 -19.71 -16.17
CA SER A 273 -2.23 -18.45 -16.49
C SER A 273 -2.69 -18.41 -17.95
N SER A 274 -1.78 -18.68 -18.91
CA SER A 274 -2.10 -18.61 -20.35
C SER A 274 -3.19 -19.58 -20.81
N THR A 275 -3.37 -20.70 -20.12
CA THR A 275 -4.37 -21.73 -20.45
C THR A 275 -5.63 -21.69 -19.57
N SER A 276 -5.75 -20.73 -18.66
CA SER A 276 -6.93 -20.55 -17.80
C SER A 276 -7.67 -19.26 -18.12
N ASN A 277 -7.38 -18.17 -17.40
CA ASN A 277 -8.12 -16.91 -17.44
C ASN A 277 -7.25 -15.68 -17.76
N LEU A 278 -5.99 -15.88 -18.18
CA LEU A 278 -5.01 -14.81 -18.42
C LEU A 278 -4.72 -13.93 -17.19
N LYS A 279 -4.88 -14.46 -15.97
CA LYS A 279 -4.52 -13.79 -14.71
C LYS A 279 -3.14 -13.14 -14.76
N LYS A 280 -3.00 -11.95 -14.18
CA LYS A 280 -1.70 -11.24 -14.10
C LYS A 280 -0.68 -12.11 -13.37
N VAL A 281 0.52 -12.25 -13.91
CA VAL A 281 1.59 -13.10 -13.35
C VAL A 281 2.77 -12.22 -12.94
N THR A 282 3.28 -12.41 -11.72
CA THR A 282 4.65 -12.01 -11.36
C THR A 282 5.43 -13.20 -10.85
N LEU A 283 6.71 -13.23 -11.19
CA LEU A 283 7.62 -14.35 -10.94
C LEU A 283 8.90 -13.81 -10.31
N GLU A 284 9.26 -14.32 -9.14
CA GLU A 284 10.59 -14.13 -8.54
C GLU A 284 11.30 -15.48 -8.52
N LEU A 285 12.33 -15.63 -9.35
CA LEU A 285 12.90 -16.93 -9.70
C LEU A 285 14.38 -17.03 -9.32
N GLY A 286 14.95 -18.20 -9.59
CA GLY A 286 16.33 -18.52 -9.27
C GLY A 286 17.39 -17.63 -9.94
N GLY A 287 18.62 -17.75 -9.46
CA GLY A 287 19.75 -16.93 -9.88
C GLY A 287 21.05 -17.70 -10.11
N LYS A 288 22.00 -16.99 -10.73
CA LYS A 288 23.41 -17.38 -10.79
C LYS A 288 24.29 -16.13 -10.71
N SER A 289 24.08 -15.38 -9.64
CA SER A 289 24.55 -14.01 -9.46
C SER A 289 26.08 -13.92 -9.51
N PRO A 290 26.64 -13.05 -10.37
CA PRO A 290 28.07 -12.79 -10.40
C PRO A 290 28.47 -11.85 -9.25
N ASN A 291 29.55 -12.19 -8.57
CA ASN A 291 30.18 -11.39 -7.54
C ASN A 291 31.60 -11.05 -8.02
N ILE A 292 31.86 -9.79 -8.38
CA ILE A 292 33.06 -9.38 -9.11
C ILE A 292 34.04 -8.67 -8.17
N VAL A 293 35.24 -9.20 -8.00
CA VAL A 293 36.29 -8.64 -7.14
C VAL A 293 37.45 -8.13 -8.00
N LEU A 294 37.62 -6.80 -8.04
CA LEU A 294 38.72 -6.15 -8.76
C LEU A 294 40.00 -6.14 -7.92
N SER A 295 41.15 -6.03 -8.59
CA SER A 295 42.48 -5.95 -7.97
C SER A 295 42.70 -4.77 -7.02
N ASP A 296 41.86 -3.73 -7.09
CA ASP A 296 41.88 -2.58 -6.19
C ASP A 296 40.81 -2.63 -5.08
N ALA A 297 40.12 -3.75 -4.91
CA ALA A 297 39.20 -3.98 -3.79
C ALA A 297 39.93 -3.90 -2.43
N ASN A 298 39.16 -3.80 -1.34
CA ASN A 298 39.69 -4.18 -0.03
C ASN A 298 39.63 -5.71 0.07
N MET A 299 40.80 -6.37 0.11
CA MET A 299 40.90 -7.84 0.13
C MET A 299 40.15 -8.46 1.32
N GLU A 300 40.25 -7.89 2.51
CA GLU A 300 39.61 -8.43 3.72
C GLU A 300 38.08 -8.35 3.64
N GLU A 301 37.56 -7.16 3.29
CA GLU A 301 36.12 -6.95 3.08
C GLU A 301 35.58 -7.80 1.93
N ALA A 302 36.31 -7.89 0.81
CA ALA A 302 35.89 -8.66 -0.35
C ALA A 302 35.83 -10.17 -0.05
N VAL A 303 36.77 -10.72 0.72
CA VAL A 303 36.73 -12.14 1.13
C VAL A 303 35.53 -12.39 2.06
N GLU A 304 35.34 -11.59 3.11
CA GLU A 304 34.24 -11.82 4.05
C GLU A 304 32.86 -11.58 3.41
N GLN A 305 32.72 -10.53 2.58
CA GLN A 305 31.48 -10.29 1.85
C GLN A 305 31.21 -11.36 0.80
N SER A 306 32.23 -11.89 0.12
CA SER A 306 32.05 -13.00 -0.83
C SER A 306 31.70 -14.31 -0.12
N HIS A 307 32.25 -14.54 1.08
CA HIS A 307 31.87 -15.65 1.94
C HIS A 307 30.39 -15.52 2.36
N PHE A 308 29.99 -14.36 2.88
CA PHE A 308 28.60 -14.08 3.24
C PHE A 308 27.64 -14.23 2.04
N ALA A 309 27.97 -13.60 0.91
CA ALA A 309 27.20 -13.61 -0.34
C ALA A 309 26.80 -14.99 -0.84
N LEU A 310 27.58 -16.02 -0.50
CA LEU A 310 27.30 -17.39 -0.87
C LEU A 310 26.78 -18.23 0.30
N PHE A 311 27.44 -18.21 1.45
CA PHE A 311 27.17 -19.18 2.52
C PHE A 311 26.01 -18.76 3.45
N PHE A 312 25.50 -17.54 3.33
CA PHE A 312 24.31 -17.09 4.06
C PHE A 312 23.08 -17.98 3.78
N ASN A 313 22.26 -18.22 4.80
CA ASN A 313 21.12 -19.15 4.75
C ASN A 313 21.46 -20.54 4.15
N GLN A 314 22.65 -21.05 4.49
CA GLN A 314 23.25 -22.27 3.94
C GLN A 314 23.49 -22.27 2.41
N GLY A 315 23.48 -21.11 1.75
CA GLY A 315 23.49 -20.99 0.29
C GLY A 315 22.14 -21.18 -0.38
N GLN A 316 21.07 -21.31 0.42
CA GLN A 316 19.69 -21.41 -0.02
C GLN A 316 19.11 -20.00 -0.22
N CYS A 317 19.76 -19.20 -1.06
CA CYS A 317 19.40 -17.81 -1.34
C CYS A 317 19.39 -17.57 -2.86
N CYS A 318 18.29 -17.02 -3.40
CA CYS A 318 18.10 -16.84 -4.85
C CYS A 318 19.13 -15.89 -5.47
N CYS A 319 19.60 -14.90 -4.71
CA CYS A 319 20.63 -13.95 -5.15
C CYS A 319 22.06 -14.40 -4.84
N ALA A 320 22.29 -15.58 -4.26
CA ALA A 320 23.60 -16.01 -3.78
C ALA A 320 24.72 -15.82 -4.83
N GLY A 321 25.86 -15.28 -4.38
CA GLY A 321 27.08 -14.92 -5.12
C GLY A 321 27.87 -16.11 -5.68
N SER A 322 27.14 -17.02 -6.32
CA SER A 322 27.56 -18.35 -6.76
C SER A 322 28.43 -18.36 -8.02
N ARG A 323 28.83 -17.20 -8.53
CA ARG A 323 29.97 -17.03 -9.44
C ARG A 323 30.85 -15.88 -8.94
N THR A 324 31.84 -16.20 -8.11
CA THR A 324 32.80 -15.21 -7.62
C THR A 324 33.92 -15.02 -8.64
N TYR A 325 33.84 -13.98 -9.45
CA TYR A 325 34.84 -13.59 -10.44
C TYR A 325 35.92 -12.74 -9.77
N VAL A 326 37.19 -13.15 -9.84
CA VAL A 326 38.31 -12.47 -9.17
C VAL A 326 39.42 -12.15 -10.17
N GLN A 327 39.93 -10.92 -10.11
CA GLN A 327 40.91 -10.44 -11.09
C GLN A 327 42.27 -11.16 -10.95
N GLU A 328 42.92 -11.47 -12.08
CA GLU A 328 44.06 -12.39 -12.15
C GLU A 328 45.21 -12.07 -11.18
N SER A 329 45.47 -10.78 -10.91
CA SER A 329 46.57 -10.33 -10.06
C SER A 329 46.36 -10.48 -8.55
N ILE A 330 45.13 -10.77 -8.10
CA ILE A 330 44.80 -10.99 -6.67
C ILE A 330 44.16 -12.35 -6.40
N TYR A 331 43.95 -13.16 -7.45
CA TYR A 331 43.17 -14.39 -7.38
C TYR A 331 43.74 -15.42 -6.41
N ASP A 332 45.05 -15.67 -6.44
CA ASP A 332 45.64 -16.76 -5.66
C ASP A 332 45.54 -16.46 -4.15
N GLU A 333 45.81 -15.21 -3.73
CA GLU A 333 45.62 -14.73 -2.34
C GLU A 333 44.14 -14.76 -1.92
N PHE A 334 43.23 -14.30 -2.80
CA PHE A 334 41.79 -14.31 -2.52
C PHE A 334 41.27 -15.74 -2.30
N VAL A 335 41.69 -16.69 -3.14
CA VAL A 335 41.31 -18.10 -3.03
C VAL A 335 41.86 -18.70 -1.73
N GLU A 336 43.11 -18.45 -1.36
CA GLU A 336 43.70 -18.91 -0.10
C GLU A 336 42.89 -18.42 1.11
N ARG A 337 42.66 -17.10 1.20
CA ARG A 337 41.87 -16.48 2.28
C ARG A 337 40.42 -16.99 2.33
N SER A 338 39.78 -17.17 1.18
CA SER A 338 38.40 -17.70 1.08
C SER A 338 38.31 -19.15 1.59
N VAL A 339 39.31 -19.97 1.26
CA VAL A 339 39.42 -21.36 1.72
C VAL A 339 39.66 -21.44 3.22
N GLU A 340 40.51 -20.57 3.78
CA GLU A 340 40.66 -20.46 5.23
C GLU A 340 39.36 -20.06 5.92
N ARG A 341 38.65 -19.05 5.41
CA ARG A 341 37.39 -18.58 5.99
C ARG A 341 36.30 -19.65 5.93
N ALA A 342 36.19 -20.38 4.81
CA ALA A 342 35.25 -21.49 4.69
C ALA A 342 35.57 -22.66 5.62
N LYS A 343 36.84 -23.01 5.83
CA LYS A 343 37.26 -24.03 6.81
C LYS A 343 36.98 -23.64 8.27
N LYS A 344 36.92 -22.33 8.57
CA LYS A 344 36.60 -21.79 9.91
C LYS A 344 35.10 -21.68 10.16
N ARG A 345 34.25 -21.83 9.14
CA ARG A 345 32.79 -21.67 9.24
C ARG A 345 32.16 -22.79 10.07
N ILE A 346 31.50 -22.44 11.18
CA ILE A 346 30.93 -23.43 12.11
C ILE A 346 29.61 -23.99 11.55
N VAL A 347 29.60 -25.29 11.24
CA VAL A 347 28.39 -26.07 10.90
C VAL A 347 27.94 -26.87 12.11
N GLY A 348 26.65 -26.87 12.43
CA GLY A 348 26.13 -27.63 13.57
C GLY A 348 24.65 -27.37 13.87
N ASP A 349 24.21 -27.77 15.06
CA ASP A 349 22.87 -27.52 15.59
C ASP A 349 22.49 -26.03 15.44
N PRO A 350 21.42 -25.69 14.70
CA PRO A 350 21.05 -24.29 14.45
C PRO A 350 20.55 -23.54 15.69
N PHE A 351 20.22 -24.22 16.80
CA PHE A 351 19.92 -23.57 18.07
C PHE A 351 21.16 -23.17 18.88
N ASN A 352 22.34 -23.68 18.53
CA ASN A 352 23.60 -23.26 19.16
C ASN A 352 24.03 -21.89 18.63
N PHE A 353 24.18 -20.91 19.52
CA PHE A 353 24.59 -19.53 19.17
C PHE A 353 25.95 -19.40 18.46
N ASN A 354 26.81 -20.42 18.51
CA ASN A 354 28.08 -20.43 17.77
C ASN A 354 27.94 -20.97 16.33
N THR A 355 26.79 -21.56 15.96
CA THR A 355 26.56 -22.12 14.63
C THR A 355 26.37 -21.01 13.61
N GLU A 356 27.24 -20.96 12.60
CA GLU A 356 27.09 -20.05 11.46
C GLU A 356 26.25 -20.67 10.33
N GLN A 357 26.14 -22.00 10.27
CA GLN A 357 25.49 -22.75 9.20
C GLN A 357 24.71 -23.96 9.72
N GLY A 358 23.40 -23.99 9.45
CA GLY A 358 22.55 -25.15 9.70
C GLY A 358 22.59 -26.22 8.60
N PRO A 359 21.62 -27.16 8.60
CA PRO A 359 21.42 -28.14 7.53
C PRO A 359 20.73 -27.52 6.28
N GLN A 360 20.68 -28.28 5.20
CA GLN A 360 19.80 -28.00 4.05
C GLN A 360 18.36 -28.35 4.43
N VAL A 361 17.36 -27.77 3.76
CA VAL A 361 15.95 -27.87 4.17
C VAL A 361 15.37 -29.29 4.15
N ASP A 362 15.79 -30.13 3.21
CA ASP A 362 15.26 -31.49 3.02
C ASP A 362 16.29 -32.42 2.37
N GLU A 363 15.94 -33.72 2.32
CA GLU A 363 16.77 -34.74 1.68
C GLU A 363 16.92 -34.52 0.17
N GLU A 364 15.92 -33.96 -0.51
CA GLU A 364 15.97 -33.73 -1.96
C GLU A 364 17.04 -32.68 -2.31
N GLN A 365 17.05 -31.53 -1.63
CA GLN A 365 18.09 -30.53 -1.77
C GLN A 365 19.46 -31.09 -1.37
N PHE A 366 19.54 -31.83 -0.26
CA PHE A 366 20.77 -32.46 0.19
C PHE A 366 21.41 -33.34 -0.90
N GLN A 367 20.64 -34.27 -1.47
CA GLN A 367 21.13 -35.14 -2.54
C GLN A 367 21.44 -34.36 -3.83
N LYS A 368 20.61 -33.36 -4.19
CA LYS A 368 20.83 -32.49 -5.36
C LYS A 368 22.16 -31.72 -5.27
N ILE A 369 22.46 -31.15 -4.11
CA ILE A 369 23.71 -30.40 -3.88
C ILE A 369 24.92 -31.34 -3.91
N LEU A 370 24.84 -32.54 -3.29
CA LEU A 370 25.89 -33.55 -3.40
C LEU A 370 26.10 -34.02 -4.86
N GLY A 371 25.03 -34.08 -5.65
CA GLY A 371 25.06 -34.30 -7.10
C GLY A 371 25.85 -33.21 -7.84
N TYR A 372 25.58 -31.94 -7.58
CA TYR A 372 26.33 -30.82 -8.16
C TYR A 372 27.82 -30.81 -7.75
N ILE A 373 28.12 -31.07 -6.47
CA ILE A 373 29.51 -31.23 -5.99
C ILE A 373 30.22 -32.36 -6.75
N SER A 374 29.51 -33.45 -7.04
CA SER A 374 30.04 -34.57 -7.82
C SER A 374 30.26 -34.21 -9.29
N SER A 375 29.37 -33.40 -9.88
CA SER A 375 29.55 -32.88 -11.24
C SER A 375 30.74 -31.94 -11.35
N GLY A 376 30.92 -31.02 -10.40
CA GLY A 376 32.08 -30.12 -10.33
C GLY A 376 33.41 -30.86 -10.32
N LYS A 377 33.54 -31.92 -9.50
CA LYS A 377 34.71 -32.81 -9.48
C LYS A 377 34.94 -33.49 -10.84
N ARG A 378 33.86 -33.97 -11.48
CA ARG A 378 33.89 -34.71 -12.76
C ARG A 378 34.24 -33.83 -13.96
N GLU A 379 33.80 -32.57 -13.95
CA GLU A 379 34.05 -31.58 -15.02
C GLU A 379 35.43 -30.93 -14.89
N GLY A 380 36.22 -31.28 -13.87
CA GLY A 380 37.60 -30.80 -13.69
C GLY A 380 37.74 -29.51 -12.91
N ALA A 381 36.69 -29.05 -12.22
CA ALA A 381 36.82 -27.95 -11.26
C ALA A 381 37.66 -28.40 -10.04
N LYS A 382 38.53 -27.51 -9.56
CA LYS A 382 39.48 -27.85 -8.49
C LYS A 382 38.80 -27.71 -7.13
N LEU A 383 38.49 -28.82 -6.47
CA LEU A 383 37.97 -28.81 -5.10
C LEU A 383 39.04 -28.31 -4.12
N MET A 384 38.80 -27.16 -3.50
CA MET A 384 39.74 -26.51 -2.58
C MET A 384 39.47 -26.83 -1.10
N CYS A 385 38.20 -27.00 -0.73
CA CYS A 385 37.76 -27.49 0.59
C CYS A 385 36.31 -27.99 0.54
N GLY A 386 35.91 -28.73 1.58
CA GLY A 386 34.57 -29.30 1.72
C GLY A 386 34.31 -30.44 0.74
N GLY A 387 33.11 -30.46 0.17
CA GLY A 387 32.74 -31.38 -0.92
C GLY A 387 32.12 -32.71 -0.48
N GLY A 388 31.47 -32.75 0.69
CA GLY A 388 30.71 -33.89 1.20
C GLY A 388 29.81 -33.52 2.41
N PRO A 389 29.14 -34.51 3.03
CA PRO A 389 28.37 -34.32 4.27
C PRO A 389 29.24 -33.80 5.43
N ALA A 390 28.65 -33.01 6.32
CA ALA A 390 29.30 -32.46 7.52
C ALA A 390 28.89 -33.16 8.83
N ALA A 391 27.84 -33.99 8.79
CA ALA A 391 27.38 -34.81 9.92
C ALA A 391 26.92 -36.19 9.42
N ASP A 392 26.78 -37.13 10.35
CA ASP A 392 26.17 -38.46 10.15
C ASP A 392 24.64 -38.43 10.22
N ARG A 393 24.07 -37.40 10.84
CA ARG A 393 22.64 -37.16 11.00
C ARG A 393 22.25 -35.74 10.61
N GLY A 394 21.07 -35.59 10.00
CA GLY A 394 20.58 -34.31 9.48
C GLY A 394 21.24 -33.92 8.16
N TYR A 395 20.66 -32.95 7.46
CA TYR A 395 21.03 -32.64 6.07
C TYR A 395 22.22 -31.65 5.98
N PHE A 396 23.29 -31.88 6.75
CA PHE A 396 24.43 -30.97 6.83
C PHE A 396 25.47 -31.21 5.72
N ILE A 397 25.80 -30.17 4.95
CA ILE A 397 26.84 -30.21 3.90
C ILE A 397 28.00 -29.28 4.28
N GLN A 398 29.23 -29.72 4.03
CA GLN A 398 30.44 -28.93 4.30
C GLN A 398 30.50 -27.66 3.43
N PRO A 399 30.96 -26.52 3.97
CA PRO A 399 31.26 -25.32 3.19
C PRO A 399 32.27 -25.66 2.09
N THR A 400 31.80 -25.66 0.84
CA THR A 400 32.55 -26.19 -0.30
C THR A 400 33.03 -25.07 -1.19
N ILE A 401 34.29 -25.10 -1.62
CA ILE A 401 34.85 -24.16 -2.60
C ILE A 401 35.47 -24.93 -3.77
N PHE A 402 35.04 -24.59 -4.98
CA PHE A 402 35.71 -24.93 -6.23
C PHE A 402 36.48 -23.72 -6.77
N GLY A 403 37.76 -23.91 -6.99
CA GLY A 403 38.62 -22.99 -7.73
C GLY A 403 38.77 -23.40 -9.20
N ASP A 404 39.33 -22.48 -9.97
CA ASP A 404 39.70 -22.62 -11.39
C ASP A 404 38.52 -22.93 -12.32
N VAL A 405 37.30 -22.67 -11.86
CA VAL A 405 36.02 -22.92 -12.53
C VAL A 405 35.95 -22.18 -13.87
N LYS A 406 35.40 -22.86 -14.88
CA LYS A 406 35.16 -22.34 -16.23
C LYS A 406 33.67 -22.08 -16.44
N ASP A 407 33.34 -21.12 -17.31
CA ASP A 407 31.96 -20.68 -17.47
C ASP A 407 31.06 -21.76 -18.08
N ASP A 408 31.58 -22.71 -18.85
CA ASP A 408 30.85 -23.82 -19.47
C ASP A 408 30.49 -24.97 -18.51
N MET A 409 31.08 -25.02 -17.31
CA MET A 409 30.78 -26.04 -16.30
C MET A 409 29.35 -25.92 -15.76
N THR A 410 28.70 -27.05 -15.48
CA THR A 410 27.35 -27.11 -14.89
C THR A 410 27.30 -26.35 -13.57
N ILE A 411 28.33 -26.47 -12.71
CA ILE A 411 28.40 -25.72 -11.45
C ILE A 411 28.51 -24.20 -11.64
N ALA A 412 28.94 -23.73 -12.82
CA ALA A 412 28.97 -22.30 -13.17
C ALA A 412 27.66 -21.82 -13.81
N ARG A 413 26.89 -22.69 -14.49
CA ARG A 413 25.65 -22.32 -15.20
C ARG A 413 24.36 -22.52 -14.39
N GLU A 414 24.31 -23.54 -13.53
CA GLU A 414 23.08 -23.95 -12.86
C GLU A 414 23.02 -23.52 -11.39
N GLU A 415 21.80 -23.28 -10.91
CA GLU A 415 21.54 -22.90 -9.52
C GLU A 415 21.68 -24.13 -8.61
N ILE A 416 22.74 -24.13 -7.80
CA ILE A 416 23.04 -25.24 -6.85
C ILE A 416 22.16 -25.12 -5.60
N PHE A 417 21.90 -23.89 -5.14
CA PHE A 417 21.08 -23.57 -3.98
C PHE A 417 21.56 -24.20 -2.65
N GLY A 418 22.87 -24.27 -2.46
CA GLY A 418 23.54 -24.83 -1.28
C GLY A 418 24.96 -24.26 -1.10
N PRO A 419 25.75 -24.74 -0.12
CA PRO A 419 26.99 -24.10 0.32
C PRO A 419 28.18 -24.46 -0.58
N VAL A 420 28.11 -24.08 -1.86
CA VAL A 420 29.08 -24.46 -2.92
C VAL A 420 29.54 -23.24 -3.73
N MET A 421 30.76 -22.78 -3.46
CA MET A 421 31.37 -21.61 -4.08
C MET A 421 32.04 -21.97 -5.39
N GLN A 422 31.86 -21.14 -6.41
CA GLN A 422 32.63 -21.19 -7.65
C GLN A 422 33.48 -19.93 -7.72
N ILE A 423 34.81 -20.08 -7.78
CA ILE A 423 35.74 -18.97 -8.00
C ILE A 423 36.31 -19.06 -9.41
N LEU A 424 36.15 -17.97 -10.17
CA LEU A 424 36.53 -17.84 -11.58
C LEU A 424 37.57 -16.72 -11.74
N LYS A 425 38.64 -16.98 -12.49
CA LYS A 425 39.68 -15.97 -12.81
C LYS A 425 39.24 -15.13 -14.02
N PHE A 426 39.46 -13.82 -13.99
CA PHE A 426 39.27 -12.90 -15.14
C PHE A 426 40.40 -11.86 -15.22
N LYS A 427 40.52 -11.16 -16.35
CA LYS A 427 41.57 -10.17 -16.60
C LYS A 427 41.05 -8.74 -16.78
N SER A 428 40.14 -8.49 -17.72
CA SER A 428 39.66 -7.13 -18.06
C SER A 428 38.24 -6.85 -17.55
N LEU A 429 37.82 -5.57 -17.56
CA LEU A 429 36.48 -5.19 -17.10
C LEU A 429 35.42 -5.60 -18.13
N GLU A 430 35.75 -5.46 -19.42
CA GLU A 430 34.92 -5.82 -20.56
C GLU A 430 34.67 -7.33 -20.55
N GLU A 431 35.73 -8.12 -20.37
CA GLU A 431 35.68 -9.59 -20.26
C GLU A 431 34.76 -10.05 -19.12
N VAL A 432 34.90 -9.46 -17.91
CA VAL A 432 34.06 -9.88 -16.77
C VAL A 432 32.62 -9.41 -16.92
N ILE A 433 32.35 -8.27 -17.56
CA ILE A 433 30.98 -7.84 -17.87
C ILE A 433 30.32 -8.80 -18.86
N GLU A 434 31.02 -9.22 -19.91
CA GLU A 434 30.52 -10.20 -20.88
C GLU A 434 30.21 -11.54 -20.20
N ARG A 435 31.17 -12.10 -19.46
CA ARG A 435 31.03 -13.41 -18.77
C ARG A 435 30.00 -13.37 -17.63
N ALA A 436 29.93 -12.28 -16.88
CA ALA A 436 28.89 -12.07 -15.87
C ALA A 436 27.48 -12.05 -16.51
N ASN A 437 27.35 -11.44 -17.70
CA ASN A 437 26.10 -11.39 -18.45
C ASN A 437 25.77 -12.68 -19.22
N ASP A 438 26.75 -13.53 -19.52
CA ASP A 438 26.55 -14.85 -20.13
C ASP A 438 25.92 -15.85 -19.15
N SER A 439 24.62 -15.64 -18.91
CA SER A 439 23.74 -16.51 -18.16
C SER A 439 22.30 -16.26 -18.58
N LYS A 440 21.45 -17.30 -18.50
CA LYS A 440 19.99 -17.15 -18.62
C LYS A 440 19.39 -16.33 -17.47
N TYR A 441 20.10 -16.24 -16.35
CA TYR A 441 19.69 -15.54 -15.13
C TYR A 441 20.14 -14.07 -15.12
N GLY A 442 19.53 -13.30 -14.21
CA GLY A 442 19.81 -11.87 -14.01
C GLY A 442 19.17 -11.33 -12.73
N LEU A 443 19.21 -12.07 -11.62
CA LEU A 443 18.59 -11.62 -10.37
C LEU A 443 19.38 -10.50 -9.70
N ALA A 444 20.57 -10.81 -9.19
CA ALA A 444 21.46 -9.85 -8.56
C ALA A 444 22.90 -9.96 -9.10
N ALA A 445 23.75 -9.00 -8.76
CA ALA A 445 25.18 -9.00 -8.98
C ALA A 445 25.88 -8.12 -7.92
N ALA A 446 27.20 -8.21 -7.81
CA ALA A 446 27.98 -7.22 -7.07
C ALA A 446 29.34 -6.91 -7.70
N VAL A 447 29.91 -5.76 -7.33
CA VAL A 447 31.27 -5.35 -7.68
C VAL A 447 32.00 -4.79 -6.46
N PHE A 448 33.21 -5.28 -6.21
CA PHE A 448 34.13 -4.84 -5.17
C PHE A 448 35.33 -4.12 -5.79
N THR A 449 35.49 -2.84 -5.48
CA THR A 449 36.53 -1.95 -6.01
C THR A 449 36.60 -0.65 -5.20
N LYS A 450 37.81 -0.08 -5.05
CA LYS A 450 37.99 1.28 -4.52
C LYS A 450 37.83 2.38 -5.59
N ASN A 451 37.66 2.02 -6.85
CA ASN A 451 37.52 2.95 -7.96
C ASN A 451 36.05 3.09 -8.39
N ILE A 452 35.49 4.28 -8.18
CA ILE A 452 34.06 4.56 -8.44
C ILE A 452 33.70 4.56 -9.94
N ASP A 453 34.62 4.94 -10.82
CA ASP A 453 34.39 4.90 -12.27
C ASP A 453 34.24 3.45 -12.74
N LYS A 454 35.11 2.54 -12.26
CA LYS A 454 34.99 1.10 -12.51
C LYS A 454 33.70 0.53 -11.94
N ALA A 455 33.33 0.92 -10.72
CA ALA A 455 32.10 0.45 -10.08
C ALA A 455 30.85 0.81 -10.91
N HIS A 456 30.72 2.07 -11.34
CA HIS A 456 29.60 2.50 -12.18
C HIS A 456 29.67 1.93 -13.60
N TYR A 457 30.86 1.81 -14.21
CA TYR A 457 31.02 1.19 -15.52
C TYR A 457 30.52 -0.26 -15.53
N ILE A 458 30.96 -1.06 -14.55
CA ILE A 458 30.52 -2.44 -14.37
C ILE A 458 29.02 -2.50 -14.03
N SER A 459 28.55 -1.67 -13.10
CA SER A 459 27.13 -1.63 -12.71
C SER A 459 26.20 -1.28 -13.87
N ASN A 460 26.62 -0.41 -14.79
CA ASN A 460 25.85 -0.06 -15.99
C ASN A 460 25.89 -1.16 -17.06
N GLY A 461 26.96 -1.96 -17.10
CA GLY A 461 27.10 -3.09 -18.02
C GLY A 461 26.35 -4.36 -17.60
N LEU A 462 26.09 -4.54 -16.30
CA LEU A 462 25.46 -5.74 -15.75
C LEU A 462 23.94 -5.79 -15.96
N ARG A 463 23.45 -6.91 -16.51
CA ARG A 463 22.02 -7.19 -16.72
C ARG A 463 21.42 -7.95 -15.54
N ALA A 464 21.44 -7.31 -14.37
CA ALA A 464 20.88 -7.81 -13.12
C ALA A 464 19.83 -6.84 -12.55
N GLY A 465 18.88 -7.35 -11.76
CA GLY A 465 17.84 -6.55 -11.10
C GLY A 465 18.34 -5.69 -9.95
N THR A 466 19.37 -6.16 -9.25
CA THR A 466 20.08 -5.44 -8.19
C THR A 466 21.58 -5.57 -8.43
N VAL A 467 22.32 -4.46 -8.34
CA VAL A 467 23.79 -4.48 -8.34
C VAL A 467 24.29 -3.83 -7.06
N TRP A 468 24.98 -4.59 -6.22
CA TRP A 468 25.63 -4.07 -5.02
C TRP A 468 27.06 -3.59 -5.32
N ILE A 469 27.48 -2.50 -4.68
CA ILE A 469 28.83 -1.96 -4.79
C ILE A 469 29.48 -2.02 -3.40
N ASN A 470 30.59 -2.75 -3.28
CA ASN A 470 31.32 -2.98 -2.02
C ASN A 470 30.47 -3.58 -0.87
N CYS A 471 29.41 -4.31 -1.20
CA CYS A 471 28.55 -5.04 -0.26
C CYS A 471 27.82 -6.20 -0.98
N TYR A 472 27.10 -7.04 -0.23
CA TYR A 472 26.24 -8.10 -0.78
C TYR A 472 25.01 -8.34 0.11
N ASP A 473 23.91 -8.86 -0.46
CA ASP A 473 22.65 -9.19 0.24
C ASP A 473 22.09 -8.02 1.09
N VAL A 474 22.35 -6.77 0.66
CA VAL A 474 21.79 -5.56 1.29
C VAL A 474 20.39 -5.33 0.75
N PHE A 475 19.41 -5.90 1.43
CA PHE A 475 17.98 -5.68 1.17
C PHE A 475 17.44 -4.51 1.98
N GLY A 476 16.77 -3.57 1.30
CA GLY A 476 15.97 -2.53 1.92
C GLY A 476 14.54 -2.65 1.42
N VAL A 477 13.55 -2.64 2.32
CA VAL A 477 12.11 -2.72 1.99
C VAL A 477 11.64 -1.57 1.08
N GLN A 478 12.42 -0.50 1.03
CA GLN A 478 12.22 0.69 0.19
C GLN A 478 12.68 0.51 -1.25
N ALA A 479 13.61 -0.42 -1.51
CA ALA A 479 14.20 -0.64 -2.83
C ALA A 479 13.53 -1.85 -3.51
N PRO A 480 13.22 -1.78 -4.81
CA PRO A 480 12.69 -2.94 -5.53
C PRO A 480 13.73 -4.04 -5.65
N PHE A 481 13.27 -5.29 -5.58
CA PHE A 481 14.04 -6.48 -5.91
C PHE A 481 13.32 -7.26 -7.00
N GLY A 482 14.10 -7.89 -7.89
CA GLY A 482 13.56 -8.90 -8.81
C GLY A 482 14.26 -9.03 -10.14
N GLY A 483 13.99 -10.12 -10.85
CA GLY A 483 14.84 -10.60 -11.94
C GLY A 483 14.86 -9.79 -13.24
N TYR A 484 16.02 -9.77 -13.89
CA TYR A 484 16.14 -9.70 -15.36
C TYR A 484 16.10 -11.12 -15.96
N LYS A 485 15.80 -11.21 -17.27
CA LYS A 485 15.84 -12.46 -18.06
C LYS A 485 14.98 -13.57 -17.41
N ALA A 486 15.49 -14.79 -17.24
CA ALA A 486 14.77 -15.92 -16.66
C ALA A 486 14.75 -15.93 -15.11
N SER A 487 15.27 -14.89 -14.45
CA SER A 487 15.18 -14.74 -12.99
C SER A 487 13.88 -14.08 -12.50
N GLY A 488 13.01 -13.58 -13.39
CA GLY A 488 11.72 -13.06 -12.94
C GLY A 488 10.97 -12.16 -13.92
N ILE A 489 9.74 -11.80 -13.52
CA ILE A 489 8.84 -10.84 -14.18
C ILE A 489 8.13 -10.05 -13.09
N GLY A 490 8.24 -8.71 -13.14
CA GLY A 490 7.79 -7.82 -12.06
C GLY A 490 8.91 -7.48 -11.07
N ARG A 491 8.57 -6.78 -9.98
CA ARG A 491 9.47 -6.47 -8.87
C ARG A 491 8.71 -6.52 -7.56
N GLU A 492 9.28 -7.13 -6.53
CA GLU A 492 8.77 -7.02 -5.16
C GLU A 492 9.55 -5.96 -4.37
N LEU A 493 9.06 -5.64 -3.17
CA LEU A 493 9.54 -4.50 -2.36
C LEU A 493 9.37 -3.12 -3.04
N GLY A 494 9.62 -2.07 -2.26
CA GLY A 494 9.48 -0.68 -2.70
C GLY A 494 8.06 -0.29 -3.13
N GLU A 495 7.98 0.87 -3.77
CA GLU A 495 6.79 1.38 -4.46
C GLU A 495 6.37 0.45 -5.62
N TYR A 496 7.35 -0.05 -6.39
CA TYR A 496 7.16 -0.98 -7.51
C TYR A 496 6.38 -2.25 -7.13
N GLY A 497 6.55 -2.72 -5.88
CA GLY A 497 5.79 -3.85 -5.36
C GLY A 497 4.26 -3.64 -5.39
N LEU A 498 3.79 -2.39 -5.27
CA LEU A 498 2.37 -2.02 -5.26
C LEU A 498 1.73 -2.14 -6.64
N ASP A 499 2.45 -1.76 -7.70
CA ASP A 499 1.96 -1.78 -9.08
C ASP A 499 1.45 -3.18 -9.49
N ASN A 500 2.17 -4.22 -9.08
CA ASN A 500 1.76 -5.61 -9.31
C ASN A 500 0.40 -5.98 -8.71
N TYR A 501 -0.09 -5.24 -7.72
CA TYR A 501 -1.34 -5.50 -7.00
C TYR A 501 -2.44 -4.46 -7.32
N THR A 502 -2.20 -3.61 -8.33
CA THR A 502 -3.13 -2.58 -8.80
C THR A 502 -3.75 -2.90 -10.16
N GLU A 503 -5.04 -2.60 -10.29
CA GLU A 503 -5.75 -2.47 -11.55
C GLU A 503 -6.07 -0.99 -11.81
N VAL A 504 -5.65 -0.48 -12.97
CA VAL A 504 -5.81 0.94 -13.31
C VAL A 504 -7.08 1.10 -14.12
N LYS A 505 -8.02 1.88 -13.59
CA LYS A 505 -9.25 2.26 -14.29
C LYS A 505 -9.20 3.74 -14.66
N THR A 506 -9.24 4.05 -15.95
CA THR A 506 -9.44 5.42 -16.45
C THR A 506 -10.92 5.76 -16.44
N GLU A 507 -11.27 6.89 -15.85
CA GLU A 507 -12.61 7.48 -15.92
C GLU A 507 -12.52 8.84 -16.60
N THR A 508 -13.27 8.98 -17.70
CA THR A 508 -13.34 10.21 -18.51
C THR A 508 -14.79 10.68 -18.54
N SER A 509 -15.03 11.92 -18.10
CA SER A 509 -16.34 12.56 -18.08
C SER A 509 -16.29 13.86 -18.87
N ILE A 510 -17.40 14.23 -19.52
CA ILE A 510 -17.51 15.50 -20.25
C ILE A 510 -17.53 16.65 -19.23
N LEU A 511 -16.66 17.65 -19.41
CA LEU A 511 -16.74 18.92 -18.69
C LEU A 511 -17.74 19.83 -19.39
N GLU A 512 -19.00 19.41 -19.42
CA GLU A 512 -20.07 20.16 -20.06
C GLU A 512 -20.47 21.35 -19.17
N GLU A 513 -19.95 22.55 -19.46
CA GLU A 513 -20.80 23.73 -19.31
C GLU A 513 -21.96 23.58 -20.30
N TYR A 514 -23.20 23.57 -19.80
CA TYR A 514 -24.42 23.56 -20.62
C TYR A 514 -24.57 24.86 -21.43
N ASN A 515 -23.76 25.05 -22.47
CA ASN A 515 -23.91 26.12 -23.43
C ASN A 515 -25.06 25.80 -24.40
N ILE A 516 -26.27 26.20 -24.01
CA ILE A 516 -27.48 26.10 -24.85
C ILE A 516 -27.33 27.03 -26.05
N ASN A 517 -26.72 26.51 -27.13
CA ASN A 517 -26.68 27.18 -28.41
C ASN A 517 -28.06 27.12 -29.07
N TRP A 518 -28.70 28.28 -29.24
CA TRP A 518 -30.12 28.47 -29.62
C TRP A 518 -30.54 27.88 -30.99
N THR A 519 -29.65 27.23 -31.72
CA THR A 519 -29.83 26.78 -33.11
C THR A 519 -29.88 25.25 -33.27
N GLN A 520 -29.45 24.45 -32.30
CA GLN A 520 -29.56 22.99 -32.41
C GLN A 520 -30.98 22.50 -32.06
N LYS A 521 -31.68 21.99 -33.08
CA LYS A 521 -32.93 21.24 -32.89
C LYS A 521 -32.62 19.87 -32.28
N LEU A 522 -32.96 19.69 -31.00
CA LEU A 522 -33.02 18.37 -30.38
C LEU A 522 -34.12 17.51 -31.03
N GLY A 523 -33.68 16.53 -31.82
CA GLY A 523 -34.46 15.39 -32.28
C GLY A 523 -33.53 14.17 -32.35
N ALA A 524 -33.88 12.99 -31.83
CA ALA A 524 -35.11 12.61 -31.15
C ALA A 524 -34.85 11.53 -30.08
N GLY A 525 -35.65 11.55 -29.02
CA GLY A 525 -35.62 10.54 -27.96
C GLY A 525 -36.64 10.88 -26.87
N ILE A 526 -37.75 10.13 -26.85
CA ILE A 526 -38.92 10.29 -25.95
C ILE A 526 -39.89 11.42 -26.36
N SER A 527 -41.16 11.06 -26.52
CA SER A 527 -42.21 11.84 -27.18
C SER A 527 -43.20 12.53 -26.23
N GLY A 528 -43.71 13.69 -26.64
CA GLY A 528 -44.84 14.39 -25.99
C GLY A 528 -45.10 15.76 -26.61
N PRO A 529 -46.37 16.21 -26.74
CA PRO A 529 -46.68 17.50 -27.36
C PRO A 529 -46.35 18.67 -26.42
N VAL A 530 -45.52 19.60 -26.92
CA VAL A 530 -45.18 20.86 -26.23
C VAL A 530 -45.93 22.00 -26.92
N ARG A 531 -46.56 22.89 -26.12
CA ARG A 531 -47.06 24.19 -26.63
C ARG A 531 -46.15 25.32 -26.15
N VAL A 532 -45.90 26.26 -27.06
CA VAL A 532 -45.14 27.49 -26.81
C VAL A 532 -46.11 28.67 -26.85
N SER A 533 -46.00 29.58 -25.90
CA SER A 533 -46.77 30.83 -25.86
C SER A 533 -45.84 32.03 -25.80
N VAL A 534 -46.27 33.15 -26.39
CA VAL A 534 -45.45 34.37 -26.56
C VAL A 534 -46.13 35.54 -25.85
N LYS A 535 -45.41 36.20 -24.96
CA LYS A 535 -45.93 37.34 -24.20
C LYS A 535 -45.88 38.59 -25.07
N LYS A 536 -47.05 39.01 -25.57
CA LYS A 536 -47.17 39.98 -26.68
C LYS A 536 -46.54 41.36 -26.42
N SER A 537 -46.31 41.75 -25.17
CA SER A 537 -45.71 43.03 -24.77
C SER A 537 -44.18 42.98 -24.57
N THR A 538 -43.57 41.81 -24.41
CA THR A 538 -42.12 41.66 -24.20
C THR A 538 -41.43 40.78 -25.25
N GLN A 539 -42.19 40.16 -26.16
CA GLN A 539 -41.73 39.14 -27.14
C GLN A 539 -41.10 37.88 -26.53
N GLU A 540 -41.00 37.78 -25.21
CA GLU A 540 -40.51 36.60 -24.50
C GLU A 540 -41.39 35.38 -24.80
N ARG A 541 -40.74 34.25 -25.05
CA ARG A 541 -41.38 32.97 -25.39
C ARG A 541 -41.14 31.96 -24.29
N PHE A 542 -42.18 31.27 -23.87
CA PHE A 542 -42.11 30.23 -22.86
C PHE A 542 -42.74 28.93 -23.38
N ALA A 543 -42.09 27.81 -23.09
CA ALA A 543 -42.56 26.47 -23.48
C ALA A 543 -43.08 25.71 -22.24
N LEU A 544 -44.19 24.98 -22.39
CA LEU A 544 -44.79 24.21 -21.30
C LEU A 544 -44.87 22.72 -21.67
N LYS A 545 -44.42 21.85 -20.77
CA LYS A 545 -44.38 20.37 -20.91
C LYS A 545 -45.37 19.71 -19.95
N ILE A 546 -46.00 18.62 -20.38
CA ILE A 546 -46.96 17.81 -19.61
C ILE A 546 -46.54 16.32 -19.70
N LEU A 547 -46.73 15.54 -18.63
CA LEU A 547 -46.38 14.12 -18.52
C LEU A 547 -47.53 13.30 -17.92
N ILE A 548 -47.62 12.01 -18.25
CA ILE A 548 -48.66 11.04 -17.82
C ILE A 548 -47.98 9.69 -17.51
N ASP A 549 -48.37 8.99 -16.44
CA ASP A 549 -47.77 7.72 -15.99
C ASP A 549 -48.77 6.77 -15.27
N ARG A 550 -48.56 5.44 -15.37
CA ARG A 550 -49.21 4.30 -14.65
C ARG A 550 -48.77 2.93 -15.27
N PRO A 551 -48.93 1.71 -14.65
CA PRO A 551 -49.77 1.39 -13.46
C PRO A 551 -49.31 0.28 -12.44
N LYS A 552 -50.02 0.24 -11.28
CA LYS A 552 -50.32 -0.88 -10.33
C LYS A 552 -49.30 -1.28 -9.22
N ALA A 553 -49.73 -1.71 -8.02
CA ALA A 553 -50.98 -1.46 -7.26
C ALA A 553 -50.89 -2.05 -5.83
N ARG A 554 -51.05 -1.23 -4.77
CA ARG A 554 -51.80 -1.54 -3.50
C ARG A 554 -51.68 -0.46 -2.43
N ASN A 555 -50.51 0.18 -2.28
CA ASN A 555 -50.40 1.41 -1.46
C ASN A 555 -51.19 2.59 -2.07
N GLU A 556 -51.57 2.45 -3.33
CA GLU A 556 -52.41 3.36 -4.09
C GLU A 556 -53.81 3.57 -3.48
N VAL A 557 -54.32 2.70 -2.57
CA VAL A 557 -55.64 2.88 -1.93
C VAL A 557 -55.61 3.93 -0.81
N ARG A 558 -54.55 3.95 0.03
CA ARG A 558 -54.39 4.98 1.07
C ARG A 558 -53.94 6.31 0.46
N LEU A 559 -53.13 6.25 -0.60
CA LEU A 559 -52.90 7.41 -1.44
C LEU A 559 -54.20 7.85 -2.16
N HIS A 560 -55.09 6.96 -2.61
CA HIS A 560 -56.37 7.35 -3.23
C HIS A 560 -57.34 8.07 -2.28
N MET A 561 -57.11 8.13 -0.97
CA MET A 561 -57.87 9.04 -0.08
C MET A 561 -57.21 10.43 -0.01
N MET A 562 -55.88 10.53 0.15
CA MET A 562 -55.16 11.82 0.03
C MET A 562 -55.15 12.39 -1.40
N CYS A 563 -55.35 11.52 -2.38
CA CYS A 563 -55.48 11.80 -3.79
C CYS A 563 -56.90 11.52 -4.31
N ALA A 564 -57.90 11.46 -3.43
CA ALA A 564 -59.29 11.85 -3.73
C ALA A 564 -59.63 13.25 -3.16
N SER A 565 -58.71 13.87 -2.43
CA SER A 565 -58.41 15.32 -2.53
C SER A 565 -57.54 15.66 -3.77
N HIS A 566 -57.62 14.80 -4.80
CA HIS A 566 -57.02 14.83 -6.14
C HIS A 566 -57.89 13.81 -6.98
N PRO A 567 -57.45 13.05 -8.02
CA PRO A 567 -56.22 13.06 -8.80
C PRO A 567 -56.48 13.51 -10.24
N ASN A 568 -55.73 14.53 -10.69
CA ASN A 568 -55.72 15.01 -12.08
C ASN A 568 -57.03 15.72 -12.53
N ILE A 569 -57.90 16.08 -11.57
CA ILE A 569 -59.28 16.52 -11.80
C ILE A 569 -59.45 18.04 -11.62
N VAL A 570 -60.24 18.66 -12.50
CA VAL A 570 -60.59 20.09 -12.43
C VAL A 570 -61.77 20.31 -11.46
N LYS A 571 -61.43 20.67 -10.21
CA LYS A 571 -61.68 22.01 -9.60
C LYS A 571 -63.01 22.74 -9.89
N ILE A 572 -63.82 23.03 -8.85
CA ILE A 572 -64.82 24.13 -8.82
C ILE A 572 -64.93 24.72 -7.38
N MET A 573 -64.99 26.06 -7.26
CA MET A 573 -65.36 26.89 -6.07
C MET A 573 -64.48 26.75 -4.79
N GLU A 574 -64.42 27.68 -3.83
CA GLU A 574 -65.18 28.90 -3.48
C GLU A 574 -64.21 29.90 -2.78
N VAL A 575 -64.07 31.17 -3.17
CA VAL A 575 -64.69 32.38 -2.59
C VAL A 575 -64.72 32.46 -1.04
N TYR A 576 -64.11 33.53 -0.51
CA TYR A 576 -64.25 34.16 0.82
C TYR A 576 -65.23 33.53 1.85
N ALA A 577 -64.69 32.81 2.84
CA ALA A 577 -65.13 32.67 4.25
C ALA A 577 -64.32 31.53 4.90
N ASN A 578 -64.07 31.45 6.21
CA ASN A 578 -64.02 32.45 7.27
C ASN A 578 -63.07 31.93 8.36
N SER A 579 -62.42 32.84 9.07
CA SER A 579 -62.20 32.82 10.53
C SER A 579 -62.33 31.51 11.33
N VAL A 580 -61.25 31.19 12.07
CA VAL A 580 -61.24 30.78 13.50
C VAL A 580 -61.30 29.27 13.90
N GLN A 581 -60.23 28.88 14.61
CA GLN A 581 -60.04 27.86 15.69
C GLN A 581 -60.37 26.36 15.49
N PHE A 582 -59.49 25.55 16.11
CA PHE A 582 -59.78 24.20 16.60
C PHE A 582 -59.53 24.14 18.13
N PRO A 583 -60.49 23.66 18.94
CA PRO A 583 -60.26 23.27 20.32
C PRO A 583 -60.24 21.74 20.49
N HIS A 584 -59.24 21.23 21.23
CA HIS A 584 -58.98 19.80 21.53
C HIS A 584 -58.57 18.94 20.30
N GLU A 585 -57.61 18.01 20.37
CA GLU A 585 -57.04 17.31 21.53
C GLU A 585 -55.55 16.89 21.34
N SER A 586 -54.82 16.76 22.45
CA SER A 586 -53.55 16.04 22.69
C SER A 586 -52.52 15.77 21.57
N SER A 587 -51.36 16.45 21.70
CA SER A 587 -49.99 16.04 21.32
C SER A 587 -49.45 16.36 19.90
N PRO A 588 -48.56 17.37 19.83
CA PRO A 588 -47.40 17.36 18.92
C PRO A 588 -46.07 17.58 19.67
N ARG A 589 -45.25 16.52 19.75
CA ARG A 589 -43.78 16.64 19.89
C ARG A 589 -43.24 17.01 18.48
N ALA A 590 -42.32 17.94 18.28
CA ALA A 590 -41.55 18.75 19.22
C ALA A 590 -41.45 20.21 18.73
N ARG A 591 -41.22 21.14 19.67
CA ARG A 591 -40.92 22.54 19.36
C ARG A 591 -39.45 22.68 18.97
N LEU A 592 -39.16 23.17 17.77
CA LEU A 592 -37.92 23.89 17.51
C LEU A 592 -38.28 25.36 17.30
N LEU A 593 -37.97 26.19 18.30
CA LEU A 593 -38.11 27.63 18.19
C LEU A 593 -37.16 28.12 17.10
N ILE A 594 -37.70 28.72 16.03
CA ILE A 594 -36.97 29.78 15.34
C ILE A 594 -37.34 31.06 16.09
N VAL A 595 -36.41 31.55 16.93
CA VAL A 595 -36.47 32.92 17.45
C VAL A 595 -36.09 33.87 16.30
N MET A 596 -37.06 34.05 15.40
CA MET A 596 -37.30 35.32 14.73
C MET A 596 -38.66 35.81 15.22
N GLU A 597 -38.74 35.98 16.53
CA GLU A 597 -39.82 36.74 17.15
C GLU A 597 -39.75 38.16 16.60
N MET A 598 -40.81 38.55 15.90
CA MET A 598 -41.21 39.94 15.66
C MET A 598 -40.08 40.98 15.53
N MET A 599 -39.35 40.93 14.43
CA MET A 599 -39.39 42.15 13.62
C MET A 599 -40.68 42.04 12.80
N GLU A 600 -41.70 42.82 13.14
CA GLU A 600 -42.81 43.03 12.21
C GLU A 600 -42.21 43.40 10.85
N GLY A 601 -42.82 42.96 9.75
CA GLY A 601 -42.31 43.23 8.40
C GLY A 601 -42.12 44.72 8.10
N GLY A 602 -42.72 45.61 8.90
CA GLY A 602 -42.49 47.05 8.90
C GLY A 602 -41.21 47.54 9.59
N GLU A 603 -40.65 46.87 10.61
CA GLU A 603 -39.57 47.42 11.45
C GLU A 603 -38.20 47.38 10.75
N LEU A 604 -37.80 46.24 10.19
CA LEU A 604 -36.57 46.11 9.38
C LEU A 604 -36.65 47.01 8.14
N PHE A 605 -37.84 47.08 7.56
CA PHE A 605 -38.18 47.87 6.38
C PHE A 605 -38.11 49.38 6.65
N HIS A 606 -38.69 49.83 7.77
CA HIS A 606 -38.64 51.22 8.23
C HIS A 606 -37.19 51.65 8.50
N ARG A 607 -36.38 50.80 9.12
CA ARG A 607 -34.96 51.10 9.42
C ARG A 607 -34.08 51.14 8.16
N ILE A 608 -34.31 50.29 7.15
CA ILE A 608 -33.64 50.43 5.84
C ILE A 608 -34.03 51.76 5.16
N SER A 609 -35.31 52.17 5.24
CA SER A 609 -35.79 53.43 4.66
C SER A 609 -35.30 54.71 5.37
N GLN A 610 -34.66 54.59 6.54
CA GLN A 610 -34.08 55.72 7.29
C GLN A 610 -32.69 56.13 6.75
N HIS A 611 -32.04 55.30 5.92
CA HIS A 611 -30.84 55.72 5.18
C HIS A 611 -31.24 56.69 4.05
N LYS A 612 -30.62 57.88 4.00
CA LYS A 612 -30.94 59.01 3.09
C LYS A 612 -31.01 58.69 1.57
N HIS A 613 -30.59 57.51 1.16
CA HIS A 613 -30.53 57.09 -0.25
C HIS A 613 -31.35 55.83 -0.55
N PHE A 614 -32.09 55.28 0.43
CA PHE A 614 -32.88 54.05 0.28
C PHE A 614 -34.38 54.34 0.25
N THR A 615 -35.01 54.09 -0.90
CA THR A 615 -36.48 54.17 -1.00
C THR A 615 -37.14 52.90 -0.46
N GLU A 616 -38.38 53.02 -0.03
CA GLU A 616 -39.26 51.93 0.41
C GLU A 616 -39.31 50.76 -0.61
N LYS A 617 -39.34 51.09 -1.90
CA LYS A 617 -39.27 50.13 -3.01
C LYS A 617 -37.93 49.39 -3.07
N MET A 618 -36.82 50.08 -2.84
CA MET A 618 -35.47 49.49 -2.82
C MET A 618 -35.30 48.56 -1.61
N ALA A 619 -35.81 48.95 -0.43
CA ALA A 619 -35.81 48.11 0.77
C ALA A 619 -36.55 46.78 0.54
N SER A 620 -37.74 46.83 -0.06
CA SER A 620 -38.51 45.62 -0.44
C SER A 620 -37.71 44.73 -1.40
N GLN A 621 -37.01 45.36 -2.36
CA GLN A 621 -36.23 44.66 -3.37
C GLN A 621 -34.99 43.98 -2.79
N VAL A 622 -34.29 44.60 -1.82
CA VAL A 622 -33.18 43.97 -1.07
C VAL A 622 -33.64 42.69 -0.37
N THR A 623 -34.70 42.78 0.45
CA THR A 623 -35.24 41.64 1.21
C THR A 623 -35.66 40.49 0.31
N LYS A 624 -36.24 40.81 -0.87
CA LYS A 624 -36.58 39.82 -1.89
C LYS A 624 -35.35 39.18 -2.55
N GLN A 625 -34.32 39.96 -2.85
CA GLN A 625 -33.08 39.45 -3.43
C GLN A 625 -32.29 38.57 -2.45
N ILE A 626 -32.24 38.93 -1.16
CA ILE A 626 -31.65 38.08 -0.11
C ILE A 626 -32.42 36.75 -0.01
N SER A 627 -33.75 36.80 -0.02
CA SER A 627 -34.59 35.58 0.03
C SER A 627 -34.34 34.66 -1.17
N LEU A 628 -34.20 35.23 -2.38
CA LEU A 628 -33.89 34.48 -3.61
C LEU A 628 -32.46 33.93 -3.61
N ALA A 629 -31.48 34.70 -3.12
CA ALA A 629 -30.10 34.23 -2.97
C ALA A 629 -30.00 33.06 -1.98
N LEU A 630 -30.70 33.12 -0.85
CA LEU A 630 -30.77 32.03 0.13
C LEU A 630 -31.47 30.79 -0.46
N GLN A 631 -32.56 30.96 -1.22
CA GLN A 631 -33.19 29.84 -1.96
C GLN A 631 -32.25 29.25 -3.02
N HIS A 632 -31.42 30.06 -3.67
CA HIS A 632 -30.45 29.59 -4.65
C HIS A 632 -29.28 28.82 -3.98
N CYS A 633 -28.72 29.34 -2.90
CA CYS A 633 -27.72 28.62 -2.09
C CYS A 633 -28.25 27.27 -1.56
N HIS A 634 -29.53 27.21 -1.17
CA HIS A 634 -30.23 25.96 -0.86
C HIS A 634 -30.30 25.00 -2.04
N SER A 635 -30.66 25.49 -3.24
CA SER A 635 -30.71 24.65 -4.45
C SER A 635 -29.34 24.09 -4.87
N LEU A 636 -28.25 24.66 -4.33
CA LEU A 636 -26.86 24.25 -4.56
C LEU A 636 -26.22 23.53 -3.35
N ASN A 637 -26.99 23.19 -2.31
CA ASN A 637 -26.52 22.54 -1.08
C ASN A 637 -25.37 23.26 -0.34
N ILE A 638 -25.27 24.59 -0.44
CA ILE A 638 -24.26 25.39 0.28
C ILE A 638 -24.67 25.51 1.77
N ALA A 639 -23.75 25.20 2.68
CA ALA A 639 -24.01 25.20 4.12
C ALA A 639 -24.20 26.62 4.70
N HIS A 640 -25.23 26.82 5.53
CA HIS A 640 -25.58 28.14 6.09
C HIS A 640 -24.48 28.83 6.91
N ARG A 641 -23.57 28.08 7.52
CA ARG A 641 -22.49 28.61 8.38
C ARG A 641 -21.53 29.57 7.67
N ASP A 642 -21.51 29.53 6.33
CA ASP A 642 -20.63 30.33 5.49
C ASP A 642 -21.30 31.63 4.96
N LEU A 643 -22.62 31.77 5.16
CA LEU A 643 -23.44 32.93 4.74
C LEU A 643 -23.50 34.02 5.83
N LYS A 644 -22.36 34.66 6.10
CA LYS A 644 -22.25 35.72 7.13
C LYS A 644 -22.64 37.12 6.58
N PRO A 645 -23.37 37.97 7.34
CA PRO A 645 -23.75 39.31 6.90
C PRO A 645 -22.58 40.21 6.49
N GLU A 646 -21.41 40.09 7.13
CA GLU A 646 -20.20 40.85 6.74
C GLU A 646 -19.56 40.43 5.41
N ASN A 647 -19.94 39.25 4.89
CA ASN A 647 -19.47 38.68 3.63
C ASN A 647 -20.46 38.85 2.47
N LEU A 648 -21.67 39.37 2.74
CA LEU A 648 -22.71 39.58 1.74
C LEU A 648 -22.77 41.06 1.33
N LEU A 649 -22.48 41.31 0.05
CA LEU A 649 -22.50 42.64 -0.56
C LEU A 649 -23.81 42.85 -1.33
N PHE A 650 -24.53 43.93 -1.02
CA PHE A 650 -25.65 44.41 -1.81
C PHE A 650 -25.17 45.48 -2.80
N LYS A 651 -25.53 45.34 -4.07
CA LYS A 651 -25.30 46.36 -5.11
C LYS A 651 -26.59 46.58 -5.90
N ASP A 652 -26.96 47.85 -6.07
CA ASP A 652 -27.98 48.30 -7.02
C ASP A 652 -27.35 49.29 -8.00
N ASN A 653 -27.95 49.48 -9.17
CA ASN A 653 -27.45 50.37 -10.23
C ASN A 653 -27.51 51.87 -9.84
N SER A 654 -28.12 52.19 -8.70
CA SER A 654 -28.22 53.53 -8.10
C SER A 654 -27.18 53.79 -7.00
N LEU A 655 -26.30 52.82 -6.73
CA LEU A 655 -25.24 52.91 -5.71
C LEU A 655 -23.86 52.88 -6.36
N ASP A 656 -23.04 53.90 -6.10
CA ASP A 656 -21.69 54.04 -6.68
C ASP A 656 -20.73 52.90 -6.27
N ALA A 657 -20.99 52.26 -5.11
CA ALA A 657 -20.25 51.11 -4.61
C ALA A 657 -21.19 50.07 -3.94
N PRO A 658 -20.82 48.77 -3.90
CA PRO A 658 -21.54 47.77 -3.13
C PRO A 658 -21.44 48.06 -1.62
N VAL A 659 -22.53 47.85 -0.88
CA VAL A 659 -22.64 48.05 0.57
C VAL A 659 -22.72 46.69 1.26
N LYS A 660 -22.05 46.48 2.40
CA LYS A 660 -22.14 45.20 3.12
C LYS A 660 -23.42 45.13 3.93
N LEU A 661 -23.98 43.94 4.10
CA LEU A 661 -25.18 43.77 4.92
C LEU A 661 -24.94 44.09 6.42
N CYS A 662 -23.70 43.97 6.91
CA CYS A 662 -23.34 44.44 8.25
C CYS A 662 -23.45 45.97 8.43
N ASP A 663 -23.29 46.75 7.37
CA ASP A 663 -23.28 48.23 7.43
C ASP A 663 -24.68 48.80 7.77
N PHE A 664 -25.73 47.99 7.67
CA PHE A 664 -27.10 48.29 8.11
C PHE A 664 -27.34 47.99 9.62
N GLY A 665 -26.28 47.77 10.40
CA GLY A 665 -26.35 47.68 11.88
C GLY A 665 -26.42 46.26 12.45
N PHE A 666 -26.03 45.23 11.70
CA PHE A 666 -25.94 43.86 12.21
C PHE A 666 -24.59 43.61 12.87
N ALA A 667 -24.58 43.39 14.19
CA ALA A 667 -23.36 43.15 14.97
C ALA A 667 -23.20 41.66 15.34
N LYS A 668 -21.95 41.19 15.32
CA LYS A 668 -21.53 39.86 15.80
C LYS A 668 -21.36 39.89 17.32
N ILE A 669 -21.97 38.94 18.04
CA ILE A 669 -21.77 38.78 19.49
C ILE A 669 -20.87 37.58 19.75
N ASP A 670 -19.71 37.81 20.36
CA ASP A 670 -18.78 36.76 20.79
C ASP A 670 -19.03 36.36 22.26
N GLN A 671 -19.90 35.34 22.42
CA GLN A 671 -20.13 34.49 23.61
C GLN A 671 -20.61 35.13 24.94
N GLY A 672 -21.77 34.68 25.41
CA GLY A 672 -22.26 34.82 26.79
C GLY A 672 -23.73 34.41 26.96
N ASP A 673 -24.02 33.48 27.87
CA ASP A 673 -25.34 33.22 28.50
C ASP A 673 -26.57 32.76 27.67
N LEU A 674 -26.39 32.09 26.52
CA LEU A 674 -27.45 31.25 25.92
C LEU A 674 -26.99 29.80 25.70
N MET A 675 -27.45 28.91 26.58
CA MET A 675 -27.10 27.49 26.63
C MET A 675 -27.77 26.66 25.52
N THR A 676 -27.12 26.52 24.36
CA THR A 676 -27.42 25.49 23.33
C THR A 676 -26.15 24.97 22.65
N PRO A 677 -26.18 23.83 21.91
CA PRO A 677 -24.95 23.11 21.52
C PRO A 677 -24.12 23.80 20.42
N GLN A 678 -23.01 24.41 20.86
CA GLN A 678 -21.69 24.47 20.21
C GLN A 678 -21.57 24.85 18.71
N PHE A 679 -20.93 26.02 18.51
CA PHE A 679 -20.21 26.48 17.29
C PHE A 679 -21.01 27.01 16.08
N THR A 680 -21.89 27.99 16.30
CA THR A 680 -22.21 29.02 15.27
C THR A 680 -22.31 30.40 15.94
N PRO A 681 -21.68 31.48 15.42
CA PRO A 681 -21.81 32.81 16.00
C PRO A 681 -23.20 33.41 15.72
N TYR A 682 -23.72 34.20 16.65
CA TYR A 682 -25.01 34.90 16.53
C TYR A 682 -24.82 36.35 16.06
N TYR A 683 -25.79 36.85 15.30
CA TYR A 683 -25.93 38.25 14.92
C TYR A 683 -27.25 38.78 15.47
N VAL A 684 -27.23 39.94 16.13
CA VAL A 684 -28.40 40.52 16.81
C VAL A 684 -28.49 42.01 16.49
N ALA A 685 -29.72 42.52 16.30
CA ALA A 685 -29.98 43.94 16.12
C ALA A 685 -29.93 44.68 17.48
N PRO A 686 -29.40 45.92 17.54
CA PRO A 686 -29.18 46.61 18.81
C PRO A 686 -30.48 47.18 19.39
N GLN A 687 -31.07 46.49 20.38
CA GLN A 687 -31.98 47.11 21.38
C GLN A 687 -32.22 46.28 22.66
N MET A 688 -31.23 45.47 23.08
CA MET A 688 -31.28 44.64 24.30
C MET A 688 -30.02 44.78 25.16
N SER A 689 -29.55 46.03 25.37
CA SER A 689 -28.45 46.31 26.31
C SER A 689 -28.48 47.74 26.88
N GLU A 690 -29.57 48.16 27.51
CA GLU A 690 -29.55 49.33 28.39
C GLU A 690 -29.94 48.95 29.82
N LEU A 691 -28.93 48.49 30.59
CA LEU A 691 -28.80 48.69 32.04
C LEU A 691 -27.52 48.01 32.57
N ASN A 692 -26.39 48.74 32.53
CA ASN A 692 -25.29 48.66 33.51
C ASN A 692 -24.19 49.72 33.26
N SER A 693 -24.59 50.95 32.97
CA SER A 693 -23.68 52.09 32.79
C SER A 693 -23.35 52.80 34.10
N ALA A 694 -22.63 52.12 35.02
CA ALA A 694 -22.21 52.74 36.29
C ALA A 694 -20.90 52.19 36.87
N ARG A 695 -19.73 52.65 36.36
CA ARG A 695 -18.60 53.23 37.13
C ARG A 695 -17.24 53.20 36.38
N LYS A 696 -16.66 54.40 36.24
CA LYS A 696 -15.26 54.78 36.50
C LYS A 696 -14.07 53.97 35.91
N SER A 697 -13.40 54.65 34.97
CA SER A 697 -11.95 54.95 34.94
C SER A 697 -10.86 53.86 34.83
N GLN A 698 -9.95 54.13 33.89
CA GLN A 698 -8.49 53.87 33.88
C GLN A 698 -7.94 52.47 33.47
N GLN A 699 -6.94 52.58 32.59
CA GLN A 699 -5.68 51.81 32.50
C GLN A 699 -5.57 50.42 31.79
N VAL A 700 -4.62 50.42 30.84
CA VAL A 700 -3.52 49.43 30.64
C VAL A 700 -3.77 48.17 29.76
N SER A 701 -2.65 47.74 29.17
CA SER A 701 -2.45 46.82 28.05
C SER A 701 -2.17 45.35 28.46
N MET A 702 -2.43 44.40 27.54
CA MET A 702 -1.70 43.13 27.21
C MET A 702 -2.67 42.20 26.45
N VAL A 703 -2.41 41.45 25.36
CA VAL A 703 -1.23 40.78 24.72
C VAL A 703 -1.15 39.26 24.99
N MET A 704 -1.21 38.46 23.90
CA MET A 704 -0.81 37.05 23.70
C MET A 704 -1.67 35.91 24.31
N LEU A 705 -1.65 34.65 23.83
CA LEU A 705 -0.65 33.87 23.05
C LEU A 705 -1.23 32.94 21.93
N PHE A 706 -0.53 32.83 20.76
CA PHE A 706 0.02 31.62 20.05
C PHE A 706 -0.83 30.33 19.80
N HIS A 707 -0.64 29.47 18.77
CA HIS A 707 0.09 29.48 17.46
C HIS A 707 -0.22 28.20 16.63
N GLY A 708 0.12 28.19 15.32
CA GLY A 708 0.34 26.98 14.49
C GLY A 708 -0.86 26.46 13.68
N LEU A 709 -0.73 25.95 12.44
CA LEU A 709 0.45 25.62 11.62
C LEU A 709 0.19 25.93 10.13
N LEU A 710 1.20 26.46 9.42
CA LEU A 710 1.33 26.50 7.96
C LEU A 710 2.72 25.98 7.57
N SER A 711 2.85 25.40 6.38
CA SER A 711 4.00 24.58 5.97
C SER A 711 5.16 25.38 5.33
N PHE A 712 6.33 24.75 5.29
CA PHE A 712 7.65 25.40 5.24
C PHE A 712 8.14 25.84 3.85
N TRP A 713 7.28 25.93 2.83
CA TRP A 713 7.69 26.16 1.43
C TRP A 713 7.45 27.60 0.92
N ASP A 714 6.41 28.29 1.39
CA ASP A 714 6.05 29.62 0.83
C ASP A 714 7.04 30.75 1.21
N ILE A 715 7.85 30.55 2.25
CA ILE A 715 8.76 31.57 2.79
C ILE A 715 10.01 31.78 1.90
N ILE A 716 10.38 30.82 1.04
CA ILE A 716 11.62 30.89 0.26
C ILE A 716 11.47 31.71 -1.04
N MET A 717 10.27 31.83 -1.63
CA MET A 717 10.08 32.63 -2.85
C MET A 717 9.95 34.15 -2.60
N MET A 718 9.56 34.60 -1.41
CA MET A 718 9.35 36.04 -1.13
C MET A 718 10.62 36.83 -0.75
N ILE A 719 11.80 36.20 -0.63
CA ILE A 719 13.05 36.85 -0.20
C ILE A 719 14.05 37.03 -1.38
N LYS A 720 13.56 37.19 -2.62
CA LYS A 720 14.44 37.45 -3.78
C LYS A 720 14.03 38.58 -4.75
N MET A 721 13.00 39.37 -4.44
CA MET A 721 12.58 40.52 -5.28
C MET A 721 12.41 41.82 -4.49
N SER A 722 13.37 42.15 -3.62
CA SER A 722 13.51 43.50 -3.06
C SER A 722 14.95 43.84 -2.65
N LYS A 723 15.78 44.17 -3.64
CA LYS A 723 16.96 45.05 -3.51
C LYS A 723 17.58 45.33 -4.88
N HIS A 724 17.77 46.61 -5.18
CA HIS A 724 18.24 47.18 -6.45
C HIS A 724 17.24 46.96 -7.61
N GLY A 725 16.77 47.96 -8.36
CA GLY A 725 17.13 49.37 -8.41
C GLY A 725 17.99 49.69 -9.63
N GLN A 726 17.40 50.47 -10.56
CA GLN A 726 17.96 51.06 -11.79
C GLN A 726 17.92 50.23 -13.10
N THR A 727 17.01 50.70 -13.99
CA THR A 727 17.15 50.97 -15.44
C THR A 727 17.66 49.92 -16.45
N PHE A 728 16.82 49.69 -17.48
CA PHE A 728 17.06 49.67 -18.95
C PHE A 728 18.49 49.33 -19.47
N ASP A 729 18.65 48.49 -20.49
CA ASP A 729 18.16 48.74 -21.86
C ASP A 729 18.15 47.47 -22.77
N TRP A 730 17.32 47.51 -23.83
CA TRP A 730 17.07 46.51 -24.90
C TRP A 730 16.41 45.16 -24.53
#